data_AF-A0A0W0U1D9-F1
#
_entry.id   AF-A0A0W0U1D9-F1
#
_cell.length_a   1.000
_cell.length_b   1.000
_cell.length_c   1.000
_cell.angle_alpha   90.00
_cell.angle_beta   90.00
_cell.angle_gamma   90.00
#
_symmetry.space_group_name_H-M   'P 1'
#
loop_
_entity.id
_entity.type
_entity.pdbx_description
1 polymer ?
#
loop_
_entity_poly.entity_id
_entity_poly.type
_entity_poly.pdbx_seq_one_letter_code
_entity_poly.pdbx_strand_id
1 'polypeptide(L)'
;MPIYYNDKLLTKFKNKKGGKNHLEVDGFYRDPDGNEFFIKKPKDRKELFTELFAGLLLKEFIRRELIDEIYRDSFICADFIKFEDGSYGLIQPKVVFKELFKIIGTGYRDGSDRDPLWEMFCGPQYYILLTQLRQHFGLAVILMFSLLLGDNSVHSGNVVCLEVIAALAIDFIQFARIDWGAAFRYFGHKKNNEDLLNPFEYQGWFNPKGYTKGYFLNYKKIKGLFPAIAEQAKSFLARVDEARFADMVACALQQMPVDLVDHETRTELTAYLCIESFNAVILGKEGNSQQFSRDLAEILHTRLTKMTGLRDFAVASAESSLSQIMFVESTPKAIALPVNLVTPFAEQMKIWFSILSASDEKSIFDFNTVELAKLVKQFNGFSNSLLRQAEILTGVLSTANREGSIPSHRTGHFLRCLFTMEDDLTPRFISYTEKRSPDVQPYWQAIEMVLTYSFNVVVLIKVLQNTQNSAELGKASAIHFLFGALKDSLESFGIAYQGLMQELQDTLLSMPGRQLAKCCLDEANFARTSLLIGFVLKNQTLWLRMNQAFDEGHEEFNQDKVAREIVRLRQVHEDYSLFLTLAGELPLINAFDTKGVIVNKVSGLFEKLPESLQIELAPTLTRIQLEFNEWQRRLSVELESLDTLSEECDSSSGTSNKIETEVISSVESVVNPSSKQADETVANKLLFFLPAKITHFSRMVNESFIKNEGVSTPGSCL
;
A
#
# COMPACT_ATOMS: atom_id res chain seq x y z
N MET A 1 -13.95 10.58 -35.68
CA MET A 1 -13.85 9.11 -35.68
C MET A 1 -13.89 8.65 -34.24
N PRO A 2 -14.98 8.01 -33.77
CA PRO A 2 -15.01 7.34 -32.48
C PRO A 2 -13.95 6.21 -32.46
N ILE A 3 -13.37 5.97 -31.29
CA ILE A 3 -12.38 4.92 -31.06
C ILE A 3 -12.82 4.18 -29.79
N TYR A 4 -12.81 2.86 -29.81
CA TYR A 4 -13.30 2.03 -28.71
C TYR A 4 -12.20 1.16 -28.11
N TYR A 5 -12.19 1.04 -26.78
CA TYR A 5 -11.30 0.14 -26.03
C TYR A 5 -12.06 -0.45 -24.85
N ASN A 6 -12.03 -1.77 -24.71
CA ASN A 6 -12.82 -2.52 -23.71
C ASN A 6 -14.28 -2.03 -23.64
N ASP A 7 -14.92 -1.97 -24.81
CA ASP A 7 -16.30 -1.49 -25.07
C ASP A 7 -16.61 -0.02 -24.70
N LYS A 8 -15.63 0.74 -24.20
CA LYS A 8 -15.77 2.17 -23.87
C LYS A 8 -15.35 3.07 -25.02
N LEU A 9 -16.10 4.15 -25.24
CA LEU A 9 -15.77 5.20 -26.21
C LEU A 9 -14.65 6.10 -25.66
N LEU A 10 -13.53 6.16 -26.38
CA LEU A 10 -12.38 7.01 -26.08
C LEU A 10 -12.48 8.36 -26.77
N THR A 11 -12.43 9.45 -25.99
CA THR A 11 -12.44 10.83 -26.51
C THR A 11 -11.04 11.41 -26.51
N LYS A 12 -10.55 11.90 -27.67
CA LYS A 12 -9.24 12.58 -27.77
C LYS A 12 -9.30 13.94 -27.10
N PHE A 13 -8.38 14.22 -26.17
CA PHE A 13 -8.32 15.49 -25.44
C PHE A 13 -7.02 16.28 -25.65
N LYS A 14 -5.94 15.64 -26.16
CA LYS A 14 -4.64 16.29 -26.37
C LYS A 14 -3.83 15.62 -27.48
N ASN A 15 -3.15 16.40 -28.31
CA ASN A 15 -2.23 15.87 -29.32
C ASN A 15 -0.85 15.54 -28.73
N LYS A 16 -0.17 14.56 -29.32
CA LYS A 16 1.23 14.23 -29.00
C LYS A 16 2.15 15.37 -29.46
N LYS A 17 3.18 15.73 -28.68
CA LYS A 17 4.12 16.83 -29.00
C LYS A 17 5.51 16.40 -29.51
N GLY A 18 5.92 15.14 -29.36
CA GLY A 18 7.29 14.69 -29.69
C GLY A 18 7.37 13.23 -30.14
N GLY A 19 8.55 12.82 -30.61
CA GLY A 19 8.81 11.50 -31.21
C GLY A 19 8.20 11.32 -32.60
N LYS A 20 8.61 10.28 -33.32
CA LYS A 20 8.48 10.14 -34.80
C LYS A 20 7.05 10.09 -35.39
N ASN A 21 6.04 9.75 -34.59
CA ASN A 21 4.67 9.51 -35.04
C ASN A 21 3.79 10.72 -34.72
N HIS A 22 3.18 11.29 -35.76
CA HIS A 22 2.35 12.51 -35.78
C HIS A 22 1.12 12.35 -36.69
N LEU A 23 0.55 11.14 -36.78
CA LEU A 23 -0.73 10.90 -37.47
C LEU A 23 -1.89 11.53 -36.68
N GLU A 24 -3.02 11.78 -37.34
CA GLU A 24 -4.19 12.40 -36.69
C GLU A 24 -4.70 11.62 -35.46
N VAL A 25 -4.54 10.29 -35.46
CA VAL A 25 -4.88 9.40 -34.34
C VAL A 25 -3.84 9.41 -33.20
N ASP A 26 -2.65 9.98 -33.38
CA ASP A 26 -1.61 9.96 -32.34
C ASP A 26 -1.90 11.01 -31.25
N GLY A 27 -1.97 10.60 -29.98
CA GLY A 27 -2.23 11.52 -28.88
C GLY A 27 -2.81 10.87 -27.63
N PHE A 28 -3.46 11.70 -26.81
CA PHE A 28 -4.02 11.29 -25.52
C PHE A 28 -5.55 11.30 -25.55
N TYR A 29 -6.11 10.25 -24.96
CA TYR A 29 -7.51 9.88 -25.01
C TYR A 29 -8.02 9.58 -23.60
N ARG A 30 -9.31 9.80 -23.33
CA ARG A 30 -9.95 9.51 -22.04
C ARG A 30 -11.23 8.70 -22.23
N ASP A 31 -11.48 7.72 -21.36
CA ASP A 31 -12.75 6.98 -21.30
C ASP A 31 -13.81 7.71 -20.44
N PRO A 32 -15.07 7.24 -20.38
CA PRO A 32 -16.13 7.87 -19.59
C PRO A 32 -15.88 7.88 -18.07
N ASP A 33 -15.08 6.95 -17.56
CA ASP A 33 -14.78 6.78 -16.14
C ASP A 33 -13.59 7.64 -15.68
N GLY A 34 -12.92 8.30 -16.63
CA GLY A 34 -11.81 9.22 -16.38
C GLY A 34 -10.42 8.65 -16.67
N ASN A 35 -10.30 7.38 -17.07
CA ASN A 35 -9.02 6.74 -17.36
C ASN A 35 -8.37 7.37 -18.59
N GLU A 36 -7.09 7.74 -18.48
CA GLU A 36 -6.35 8.37 -19.58
C GLU A 36 -5.34 7.42 -20.22
N PHE A 37 -5.30 7.47 -21.55
CA PHE A 37 -4.51 6.61 -22.42
C PHE A 37 -3.68 7.43 -23.40
N PHE A 38 -2.53 6.90 -23.79
CA PHE A 38 -1.77 7.34 -24.95
C PHE A 38 -1.99 6.34 -26.09
N ILE A 39 -2.28 6.84 -27.29
CA ILE A 39 -2.40 6.03 -28.52
C ILE A 39 -1.35 6.48 -29.52
N LYS A 40 -0.65 5.50 -30.14
CA LYS A 40 0.14 5.69 -31.35
C LYS A 40 -0.21 4.68 -32.44
N LYS A 41 -0.16 5.09 -33.71
CA LYS A 41 -0.25 4.19 -34.88
C LYS A 41 1.13 4.12 -35.56
N PRO A 42 1.96 3.10 -35.27
CA PRO A 42 3.27 2.93 -35.89
C PRO A 42 3.18 2.86 -37.42
N LYS A 43 4.17 3.44 -38.11
CA LYS A 43 4.27 3.38 -39.58
C LYS A 43 4.89 2.08 -40.07
N ASP A 44 5.80 1.49 -39.29
CA ASP A 44 6.35 0.16 -39.56
C ASP A 44 5.49 -0.89 -38.86
N ARG A 45 4.97 -1.86 -39.63
CA ARG A 45 4.20 -2.97 -39.07
C ARG A 45 5.04 -3.90 -38.20
N LYS A 46 6.37 -3.92 -38.39
CA LYS A 46 7.30 -4.61 -37.49
C LYS A 46 7.32 -3.97 -36.10
N GLU A 47 7.36 -2.62 -36.01
CA GLU A 47 7.29 -1.87 -34.75
C GLU A 47 5.95 -2.12 -34.03
N LEU A 48 4.84 -2.13 -34.77
CA LEU A 48 3.51 -2.49 -34.26
C LEU A 48 3.48 -3.90 -33.64
N PHE A 49 4.04 -4.90 -34.33
CA PHE A 49 4.08 -6.27 -33.82
C PHE A 49 5.04 -6.43 -32.63
N THR A 50 6.28 -5.93 -32.71
CA THR A 50 7.30 -6.16 -31.68
C THR A 50 6.96 -5.49 -30.35
N GLU A 51 6.42 -4.27 -30.38
CA GLU A 51 6.02 -3.57 -29.16
C GLU A 51 4.76 -4.15 -28.53
N LEU A 52 3.77 -4.58 -29.34
CA LEU A 52 2.61 -5.31 -28.83
C LEU A 52 3.06 -6.64 -28.21
N PHE A 53 3.92 -7.40 -28.88
CA PHE A 53 4.38 -8.69 -28.42
C PHE A 53 5.19 -8.59 -27.12
N ALA A 54 6.10 -7.61 -27.03
CA ALA A 54 6.81 -7.30 -25.79
C ALA A 54 5.83 -6.90 -24.68
N GLY A 55 4.85 -6.04 -24.97
CA GLY A 55 3.83 -5.62 -24.01
C GLY A 55 2.97 -6.78 -23.48
N LEU A 56 2.52 -7.68 -24.34
CA LEU A 56 1.72 -8.86 -23.97
C LEU A 56 2.55 -9.92 -23.22
N LEU A 57 3.81 -10.12 -23.59
CA LEU A 57 4.70 -11.05 -22.89
C LEU A 57 5.12 -10.54 -21.49
N LEU A 58 5.36 -9.22 -21.36
CA LEU A 58 5.57 -8.58 -20.05
C LEU A 58 4.30 -8.67 -19.17
N LYS A 59 3.11 -8.46 -19.75
CA LYS A 59 1.83 -8.70 -19.06
C LYS A 59 1.69 -10.15 -18.59
N GLU A 60 2.11 -11.15 -19.36
CA GLU A 60 2.13 -12.55 -18.91
C GLU A 60 3.09 -12.78 -17.73
N PHE A 61 4.28 -12.18 -17.71
CA PHE A 61 5.20 -12.25 -16.55
C PHE A 61 4.60 -11.61 -15.29
N ILE A 62 3.90 -10.47 -15.43
CA ILE A 62 3.19 -9.80 -14.32
C ILE A 62 2.02 -10.65 -13.83
N ARG A 63 1.17 -11.14 -14.74
CA ARG A 63 -0.03 -11.95 -14.45
C ARG A 63 0.29 -13.29 -13.76
N ARG A 64 1.51 -13.78 -13.92
CA ARG A 64 2.01 -15.04 -13.33
C ARG A 64 2.92 -14.81 -12.12
N GLU A 65 2.97 -13.58 -11.59
CA GLU A 65 3.72 -13.21 -10.38
C GLU A 65 5.24 -13.51 -10.46
N LEU A 66 5.77 -13.54 -11.69
CA LEU A 66 7.20 -13.68 -11.96
C LEU A 66 7.94 -12.32 -11.85
N ILE A 67 7.18 -11.22 -11.83
CA ILE A 67 7.66 -9.87 -11.52
C ILE A 67 7.02 -9.43 -10.21
N ASP A 68 7.85 -9.19 -9.20
CA ASP A 68 7.44 -8.81 -7.85
C ASP A 68 6.67 -7.48 -7.87
N GLU A 69 5.65 -7.34 -7.01
CA GLU A 69 4.61 -6.31 -7.12
C GLU A 69 5.14 -4.87 -7.24
N ILE A 70 6.14 -4.53 -6.43
CA ILE A 70 6.83 -3.23 -6.45
C ILE A 70 7.41 -2.83 -7.82
N TYR A 71 7.77 -3.79 -8.68
CA TYR A 71 8.37 -3.52 -9.99
C TYR A 71 7.35 -3.49 -11.13
N ARG A 72 6.05 -3.75 -10.89
CA ARG A 72 5.05 -3.84 -11.97
C ARG A 72 4.93 -2.53 -12.77
N ASP A 73 4.91 -1.39 -12.08
CA ASP A 73 4.84 -0.07 -12.70
C ASP A 73 6.09 0.33 -13.50
N SER A 74 7.21 -0.39 -13.33
CA SER A 74 8.39 -0.24 -14.18
C SER A 74 8.15 -0.67 -15.64
N PHE A 75 7.05 -1.37 -15.92
CA PHE A 75 6.72 -1.95 -17.24
C PHE A 75 5.48 -1.29 -17.85
N ILE A 76 5.68 -0.14 -18.50
CA ILE A 76 4.60 0.58 -19.19
C ILE A 76 4.32 -0.12 -20.53
N CYS A 77 3.51 -1.17 -20.46
CA CYS A 77 3.24 -2.09 -21.56
C CYS A 77 2.19 -1.56 -22.54
N ALA A 78 2.37 -1.85 -23.83
CA ALA A 78 1.36 -1.64 -24.85
C ALA A 78 0.24 -2.69 -24.79
N ASP A 79 -0.93 -2.32 -25.30
CA ASP A 79 -1.95 -3.20 -25.85
C ASP A 79 -2.30 -2.77 -27.29
N PHE A 80 -3.14 -3.54 -27.98
CA PHE A 80 -3.63 -3.16 -29.31
C PHE A 80 -4.93 -2.35 -29.22
N ILE A 81 -5.19 -1.56 -30.26
CA ILE A 81 -6.50 -0.95 -30.50
C ILE A 81 -6.83 -0.98 -32.00
N LYS A 82 -8.10 -1.24 -32.34
CA LYS A 82 -8.59 -1.26 -33.74
C LYS A 82 -9.24 0.08 -34.09
N PHE A 83 -8.95 0.59 -35.28
CA PHE A 83 -9.53 1.81 -35.83
C PHE A 83 -10.69 1.49 -36.79
N GLU A 84 -11.51 2.51 -37.12
CA GLU A 84 -12.64 2.36 -38.05
C GLU A 84 -12.22 1.92 -39.47
N ASP A 85 -10.98 2.18 -39.87
CA ASP A 85 -10.38 1.71 -41.14
C ASP A 85 -9.99 0.21 -41.12
N GLY A 86 -10.30 -0.50 -40.04
CA GLY A 86 -9.96 -1.91 -39.84
C GLY A 86 -8.50 -2.18 -39.46
N SER A 87 -7.64 -1.16 -39.44
CA SER A 87 -6.23 -1.30 -39.07
C SER A 87 -6.00 -1.16 -37.56
N TYR A 88 -4.76 -1.43 -37.14
CA TYR A 88 -4.37 -1.48 -35.74
C TYR A 88 -3.40 -0.37 -35.34
N GLY A 89 -3.47 0.01 -34.07
CA GLY A 89 -2.49 0.84 -33.37
C GLY A 89 -2.18 0.27 -31.99
N LEU A 90 -1.34 0.98 -31.25
CA LEU A 90 -0.94 0.66 -29.89
C LEU A 90 -1.58 1.65 -28.92
N ILE A 91 -2.13 1.13 -27.82
CA ILE A 91 -2.65 1.89 -26.70
C ILE A 91 -1.84 1.58 -25.43
N GLN A 92 -1.54 2.60 -24.64
CA GLN A 92 -0.77 2.53 -23.39
C GLN A 92 -1.50 3.34 -22.31
N PRO A 93 -1.45 2.94 -21.02
CA PRO A 93 -1.92 3.80 -19.94
C PRO A 93 -1.09 5.09 -19.88
N LYS A 94 -1.72 6.25 -19.68
CA LYS A 94 -1.02 7.53 -19.62
C LYS A 94 -0.42 7.78 -18.23
N VAL A 95 0.73 7.15 -17.98
CA VAL A 95 1.55 7.36 -16.78
C VAL A 95 2.19 8.76 -16.80
N VAL A 96 2.35 9.37 -15.62
CA VAL A 96 3.10 10.62 -15.42
C VAL A 96 4.53 10.27 -15.00
N PHE A 97 5.53 10.74 -15.77
CA PHE A 97 6.94 10.42 -15.55
C PHE A 97 7.85 11.57 -15.98
N LYS A 98 9.12 11.51 -15.56
CA LYS A 98 10.22 12.35 -16.05
C LYS A 98 11.16 11.51 -16.91
N GLU A 99 11.44 11.94 -18.14
CA GLU A 99 12.40 11.28 -19.02
C GLU A 99 13.82 11.40 -18.45
N LEU A 100 14.60 10.31 -18.46
CA LEU A 100 15.91 10.25 -17.81
C LEU A 100 16.86 11.36 -18.31
N PHE A 101 16.78 11.76 -19.58
CA PHE A 101 17.65 12.80 -20.14
C PHE A 101 17.53 14.17 -19.45
N LYS A 102 16.37 14.44 -18.81
CA LYS A 102 16.12 15.66 -18.04
C LYS A 102 16.70 15.61 -16.63
N ILE A 103 17.03 14.41 -16.14
CA ILE A 103 17.63 14.17 -14.82
C ILE A 103 19.15 14.15 -14.92
N ILE A 104 19.71 13.44 -15.91
CA ILE A 104 21.17 13.34 -16.11
C ILE A 104 21.74 14.39 -17.08
N GLY A 105 20.93 15.28 -17.65
CA GLY A 105 21.42 16.39 -18.49
C GLY A 105 21.90 15.98 -19.89
N THR A 106 21.43 14.86 -20.44
CA THR A 106 21.72 14.41 -21.81
C THR A 106 20.74 14.96 -22.85
N GLY A 107 19.94 15.97 -22.49
CA GLY A 107 18.98 16.65 -23.36
C GLY A 107 19.59 17.60 -24.40
N TYR A 108 18.83 17.86 -25.48
CA TYR A 108 19.02 19.09 -26.26
C TYR A 108 18.81 20.34 -25.39
N ARG A 109 19.41 21.46 -25.77
CA ARG A 109 19.36 22.73 -25.01
C ARG A 109 17.97 23.34 -24.85
N ASP A 110 17.00 22.91 -25.65
CA ASP A 110 15.59 23.30 -25.56
C ASP A 110 14.73 22.33 -24.71
N GLY A 111 15.32 21.23 -24.22
CA GLY A 111 14.64 20.19 -23.44
C GLY A 111 13.68 19.30 -24.23
N SER A 112 13.71 19.33 -25.56
CA SER A 112 12.73 18.66 -26.44
C SER A 112 12.84 17.13 -26.47
N ASP A 113 14.06 16.60 -26.55
CA ASP A 113 14.44 15.18 -26.55
C ASP A 113 15.89 15.09 -26.00
N ARG A 114 16.40 13.86 -25.79
CA ARG A 114 17.84 13.60 -25.63
C ARG A 114 18.61 14.06 -26.87
N ASP A 115 19.87 14.46 -26.71
CA ASP A 115 20.82 14.58 -27.82
C ASP A 115 21.50 13.22 -28.04
N PRO A 116 21.22 12.49 -29.15
CA PRO A 116 21.73 11.12 -29.32
C PRO A 116 23.23 11.05 -29.58
N LEU A 117 23.89 12.15 -29.97
CA LEU A 117 25.34 12.20 -30.16
C LEU A 117 26.03 12.51 -28.83
N TRP A 118 25.53 13.49 -28.08
CA TRP A 118 26.02 13.81 -26.75
C TRP A 118 25.88 12.61 -25.79
N GLU A 119 24.72 11.95 -25.82
CA GLU A 119 24.45 10.71 -25.09
C GLU A 119 25.38 9.55 -25.47
N MET A 120 25.89 9.50 -26.71
CA MET A 120 26.79 8.44 -27.16
C MET A 120 28.25 8.69 -26.75
N PHE A 121 28.73 9.93 -26.90
CA PHE A 121 30.12 10.26 -26.57
C PHE A 121 30.36 10.50 -25.07
N CYS A 122 29.37 11.06 -24.35
CA CYS A 122 29.48 11.42 -22.94
C CYS A 122 28.57 10.60 -22.01
N GLY A 123 27.72 9.71 -22.56
CA GLY A 123 26.79 8.87 -21.81
C GLY A 123 27.41 8.19 -20.58
N PRO A 124 28.55 7.48 -20.67
CA PRO A 124 29.17 6.81 -19.53
C PRO A 124 29.55 7.74 -18.36
N GLN A 125 29.75 9.04 -18.63
CA GLN A 125 30.06 10.05 -17.63
C GLN A 125 28.80 10.68 -17.04
N TYR A 126 27.71 10.80 -17.80
CA TYR A 126 26.42 11.33 -17.30
C TYR A 126 25.58 10.27 -16.58
N TYR A 127 25.62 9.01 -17.04
CA TYR A 127 24.90 7.91 -16.41
C TYR A 127 25.44 7.56 -15.01
N ILE A 128 26.68 7.93 -14.67
CA ILE A 128 27.18 7.76 -13.29
C ILE A 128 26.41 8.62 -12.28
N LEU A 129 25.74 9.70 -12.71
CA LEU A 129 24.91 10.54 -11.84
C LEU A 129 23.71 9.77 -11.25
N LEU A 130 23.35 8.61 -11.83
CA LEU A 130 22.34 7.72 -11.27
C LEU A 130 22.71 7.21 -9.86
N THR A 131 24.00 7.05 -9.54
CA THR A 131 24.44 6.65 -8.18
C THR A 131 24.37 7.78 -7.16
N GLN A 132 24.02 9.00 -7.58
CA GLN A 132 23.83 10.17 -6.71
C GLN A 132 22.35 10.38 -6.32
N LEU A 133 21.42 9.59 -6.88
CA LEU A 133 20.00 9.63 -6.54
C LEU A 133 19.75 8.91 -5.21
N ARG A 134 19.27 9.65 -4.19
CA ARG A 134 19.20 9.18 -2.79
C ARG A 134 18.44 7.86 -2.59
N GLN A 135 17.23 7.75 -3.13
CA GLN A 135 16.36 6.58 -2.99
C GLN A 135 15.85 6.19 -4.38
N HIS A 136 16.28 5.05 -4.90
CA HIS A 136 15.90 4.61 -6.25
C HIS A 136 15.90 3.09 -6.39
N PHE A 137 15.05 2.55 -7.28
CA PHE A 137 14.91 1.11 -7.53
C PHE A 137 14.38 0.78 -8.93
N GLY A 138 14.48 -0.50 -9.31
CA GLY A 138 13.94 -1.05 -10.56
C GLY A 138 14.85 -0.90 -11.79
N LEU A 139 16.03 -0.27 -11.67
CA LEU A 139 16.93 -0.08 -12.82
C LEU A 139 17.52 -1.40 -13.29
N ALA A 140 17.97 -2.25 -12.36
CA ALA A 140 18.48 -3.58 -12.71
C ALA A 140 17.38 -4.44 -13.36
N VAL A 141 16.15 -4.32 -12.87
CA VAL A 141 14.97 -5.07 -13.36
C VAL A 141 14.60 -4.67 -14.79
N ILE A 142 14.46 -3.37 -15.12
CA ILE A 142 14.12 -2.97 -16.50
C ILE A 142 15.24 -3.28 -17.49
N LEU A 143 16.51 -3.22 -17.07
CA LEU A 143 17.66 -3.54 -17.92
C LEU A 143 17.77 -5.05 -18.17
N MET A 144 17.51 -5.88 -17.16
CA MET A 144 17.40 -7.34 -17.32
C MET A 144 16.33 -7.70 -18.36
N PHE A 145 15.10 -7.18 -18.24
CA PHE A 145 14.05 -7.48 -19.22
C PHE A 145 14.32 -6.91 -20.62
N SER A 146 14.99 -5.75 -20.70
CA SER A 146 15.46 -5.20 -21.98
C SER A 146 16.47 -6.15 -22.65
N LEU A 147 17.44 -6.69 -21.90
CA LEU A 147 18.35 -7.73 -22.39
C LEU A 147 17.62 -9.04 -22.73
N LEU A 148 16.62 -9.45 -21.94
CA LEU A 148 15.86 -10.69 -22.15
C LEU A 148 15.11 -10.66 -23.49
N LEU A 149 14.36 -9.59 -23.75
CA LEU A 149 13.58 -9.40 -24.99
C LEU A 149 14.44 -8.89 -26.17
N GLY A 150 15.74 -8.69 -25.97
CA GLY A 150 16.67 -8.21 -27.00
C GLY A 150 16.47 -6.75 -27.40
N ASP A 151 15.71 -5.98 -26.61
CA ASP A 151 15.54 -4.55 -26.81
C ASP A 151 16.75 -3.79 -26.26
N ASN A 152 17.64 -3.41 -27.16
CA ASN A 152 18.86 -2.69 -26.83
C ASN A 152 18.69 -1.15 -26.85
N SER A 153 17.46 -0.64 -27.01
CA SER A 153 17.16 0.80 -27.12
C SER A 153 17.01 1.50 -25.74
N VAL A 154 17.84 1.12 -24.77
CA VAL A 154 17.83 1.58 -23.37
C VAL A 154 18.43 2.99 -23.16
N HIS A 155 18.12 3.91 -24.08
CA HIS A 155 18.58 5.31 -24.01
C HIS A 155 17.71 6.18 -23.09
N SER A 156 18.22 7.34 -22.70
CA SER A 156 17.63 8.25 -21.69
C SER A 156 16.32 8.94 -22.10
N GLY A 157 15.84 8.77 -23.33
CA GLY A 157 14.45 9.06 -23.74
C GLY A 157 13.48 7.87 -23.67
N ASN A 158 13.98 6.66 -23.36
CA ASN A 158 13.26 5.38 -23.35
C ASN A 158 13.23 4.72 -21.96
N VAL A 159 14.19 5.09 -21.10
CA VAL A 159 14.13 4.92 -19.65
C VAL A 159 13.59 6.20 -19.04
N VAL A 160 12.64 6.07 -18.12
CA VAL A 160 11.95 7.18 -17.45
C VAL A 160 11.90 6.93 -15.95
N CYS A 161 11.63 7.98 -15.18
CA CYS A 161 11.55 7.95 -13.73
C CYS A 161 10.12 8.28 -13.29
N LEU A 162 9.55 7.42 -12.44
CA LEU A 162 8.29 7.63 -11.74
C LEU A 162 8.58 8.20 -10.34
N GLU A 163 7.70 9.08 -9.87
CA GLU A 163 7.75 9.61 -8.50
C GLU A 163 6.88 8.72 -7.60
N VAL A 164 7.54 7.88 -6.79
CA VAL A 164 6.89 7.01 -5.81
C VAL A 164 6.79 7.74 -4.48
N ILE A 165 5.59 7.75 -3.91
CA ILE A 165 5.24 8.54 -2.72
C ILE A 165 5.62 7.77 -1.46
N ALA A 166 6.52 8.34 -0.66
CA ALA A 166 6.99 7.76 0.60
C ALA A 166 6.30 8.37 1.83
N ALA A 167 6.49 7.72 2.99
CA ALA A 167 6.03 8.15 4.31
C ALA A 167 6.56 9.52 4.73
N LEU A 168 7.78 9.86 4.30
CA LEU A 168 8.48 11.09 4.57
C LEU A 168 8.75 11.85 3.26
N ALA A 169 9.09 13.13 3.34
CA ALA A 169 9.34 14.01 2.19
C ALA A 169 10.66 13.72 1.44
N ILE A 170 10.84 12.46 1.04
CA ILE A 170 11.96 11.93 0.25
C ILE A 170 11.34 11.15 -0.91
N ASP A 171 11.31 11.73 -2.10
CA ASP A 171 10.73 11.09 -3.28
C ASP A 171 11.54 9.84 -3.66
N PHE A 172 10.87 8.70 -3.80
CA PHE A 172 11.48 7.49 -4.34
C PHE A 172 11.43 7.52 -5.87
N ILE A 173 12.58 7.26 -6.51
CA ILE A 173 12.68 7.19 -7.97
C ILE A 173 12.56 5.73 -8.41
N GLN A 174 11.41 5.36 -8.97
CA GLN A 174 11.27 4.09 -9.67
C GLN A 174 11.65 4.26 -11.13
N PHE A 175 12.60 3.46 -11.61
CA PHE A 175 12.92 3.42 -13.04
C PHE A 175 11.89 2.58 -13.80
N ALA A 176 11.43 3.11 -14.93
CA ALA A 176 10.46 2.48 -15.82
C ALA A 176 10.91 2.54 -17.29
N ARG A 177 10.32 1.68 -18.14
CA ARG A 177 10.69 1.48 -19.54
C ARG A 177 9.46 1.66 -20.45
N ILE A 178 9.54 2.62 -21.38
CA ILE A 178 8.49 2.96 -22.38
C ILE A 178 8.97 2.71 -23.81
N ASP A 179 8.09 2.36 -24.75
CA ASP A 179 8.43 2.09 -26.15
C ASP A 179 9.41 0.90 -26.34
N TRP A 180 8.84 -0.27 -26.65
CA TRP A 180 9.55 -1.55 -26.85
C TRP A 180 9.71 -1.93 -28.33
N GLY A 181 9.51 -1.00 -29.27
CA GLY A 181 9.49 -1.30 -30.71
C GLY A 181 10.80 -1.87 -31.28
N ALA A 182 11.91 -1.79 -30.54
CA ALA A 182 13.19 -2.38 -30.91
C ALA A 182 13.42 -3.82 -30.41
N ALA A 183 12.48 -4.40 -29.65
CA ALA A 183 12.54 -5.77 -29.17
C ALA A 183 12.67 -6.81 -30.31
N PHE A 184 13.21 -7.98 -29.94
CA PHE A 184 13.38 -9.18 -30.77
C PHE A 184 14.14 -8.99 -32.11
N ARG A 185 14.91 -7.91 -32.27
CA ARG A 185 15.71 -7.69 -33.48
C ARG A 185 16.86 -8.71 -33.57
N TYR A 186 16.90 -9.46 -34.68
CA TYR A 186 17.84 -10.54 -34.96
C TYR A 186 17.88 -11.61 -33.85
N PHE A 187 16.78 -11.82 -33.13
CA PHE A 187 16.75 -12.58 -31.88
C PHE A 187 17.25 -14.02 -32.01
N GLY A 188 16.89 -14.75 -33.07
CA GLY A 188 17.39 -16.11 -33.34
C GLY A 188 18.78 -16.18 -34.00
N HIS A 189 19.37 -15.05 -34.41
CA HIS A 189 20.69 -15.05 -35.02
C HIS A 189 21.78 -15.34 -33.97
N LYS A 190 22.57 -16.41 -34.16
CA LYS A 190 23.51 -16.93 -33.14
C LYS A 190 24.42 -15.85 -32.51
N LYS A 191 25.02 -14.98 -33.34
CA LYS A 191 25.87 -13.87 -32.89
C LYS A 191 25.17 -12.80 -32.04
N ASN A 192 23.84 -12.73 -32.08
CA ASN A 192 23.04 -11.82 -31.25
C ASN A 192 22.84 -12.34 -29.81
N ASN A 193 23.17 -13.62 -29.59
CA ASN A 193 23.10 -14.32 -28.31
C ASN A 193 24.49 -14.74 -27.80
N GLU A 194 25.58 -14.44 -28.53
CA GLU A 194 26.96 -14.75 -28.12
C GLU A 194 27.38 -13.85 -26.94
N ASP A 195 27.39 -12.54 -27.16
CA ASP A 195 27.50 -11.47 -26.15
C ASP A 195 26.19 -10.66 -26.15
N LEU A 196 25.54 -10.55 -25.00
CA LEU A 196 24.26 -9.86 -24.87
C LEU A 196 24.39 -8.34 -24.86
N LEU A 197 25.56 -7.80 -24.54
CA LEU A 197 25.83 -6.36 -24.49
C LEU A 197 26.36 -5.81 -25.83
N ASN A 198 26.71 -6.71 -26.76
CA ASN A 198 27.18 -6.39 -28.11
C ASN A 198 26.36 -7.15 -29.18
N PRO A 199 25.05 -6.85 -29.30
CA PRO A 199 24.14 -7.51 -30.23
C PRO A 199 24.57 -7.38 -31.69
N PHE A 200 24.05 -8.27 -32.53
CA PHE A 200 24.46 -8.40 -33.94
C PHE A 200 24.28 -7.11 -34.76
N GLU A 201 23.29 -6.26 -34.44
CA GLU A 201 23.11 -4.94 -35.10
C GLU A 201 24.33 -4.00 -34.94
N TYR A 202 25.21 -4.22 -33.95
CA TYR A 202 26.34 -3.34 -33.63
C TYR A 202 27.70 -3.85 -34.13
N GLN A 203 27.76 -5.08 -34.65
CA GLN A 203 29.01 -5.74 -35.04
C GLN A 203 29.49 -5.28 -36.44
N GLY A 204 30.82 -5.27 -36.64
CA GLY A 204 31.48 -4.96 -37.93
C GLY A 204 32.21 -3.61 -37.97
N TRP A 205 33.43 -3.59 -38.54
CA TRP A 205 34.35 -2.43 -38.48
C TRP A 205 33.83 -1.14 -39.12
N PHE A 206 32.95 -1.24 -40.12
CA PHE A 206 32.35 -0.09 -40.81
C PHE A 206 30.87 0.12 -40.48
N ASN A 207 30.39 -0.43 -39.35
CA ASN A 207 29.00 -0.34 -38.94
C ASN A 207 28.75 0.91 -38.06
N PRO A 208 28.19 2.02 -38.59
CA PRO A 208 27.97 3.22 -37.80
C PRO A 208 26.98 3.01 -36.65
N LYS A 209 26.12 1.97 -36.69
CA LYS A 209 25.17 1.67 -35.61
C LYS A 209 25.89 1.25 -34.33
N GLY A 210 26.99 0.49 -34.41
CA GLY A 210 27.76 0.13 -33.22
C GLY A 210 28.33 1.34 -32.49
N TYR A 211 28.73 2.36 -33.25
CA TYR A 211 29.23 3.64 -32.73
C TYR A 211 28.14 4.67 -32.40
N THR A 212 26.85 4.37 -32.60
CA THR A 212 25.73 5.33 -32.39
C THR A 212 24.51 4.76 -31.65
N LYS A 213 24.50 3.48 -31.28
CA LYS A 213 23.37 2.81 -30.62
C LYS A 213 23.74 1.85 -29.49
N GLY A 214 25.02 1.77 -29.08
CA GLY A 214 25.49 0.85 -28.04
C GLY A 214 25.07 1.22 -26.60
N TYR A 215 23.78 1.53 -26.36
CA TYR A 215 23.32 2.23 -25.15
C TYR A 215 23.59 1.48 -23.84
N PHE A 216 23.66 0.14 -23.85
CA PHE A 216 24.11 -0.62 -22.66
C PHE A 216 25.52 -0.22 -22.19
N LEU A 217 26.39 0.26 -23.08
CA LEU A 217 27.73 0.75 -22.74
C LEU A 217 27.73 2.12 -22.06
N ASN A 218 26.60 2.83 -22.00
CA ASN A 218 26.46 4.03 -21.15
C ASN A 218 26.38 3.65 -19.66
N TYR A 219 25.85 2.47 -19.34
CA TYR A 219 25.75 1.98 -17.97
C TYR A 219 27.09 1.43 -17.42
N LYS A 220 28.11 1.22 -18.26
CA LYS A 220 29.36 0.50 -17.91
C LYS A 220 30.20 1.09 -16.75
N LYS A 221 29.97 2.35 -16.37
CA LYS A 221 30.64 3.01 -15.24
C LYS A 221 29.86 2.92 -13.92
N ILE A 222 28.64 2.38 -13.93
CA ILE A 222 27.83 2.16 -12.74
C ILE A 222 28.23 0.83 -12.12
N LYS A 223 29.24 0.87 -11.25
CA LYS A 223 29.79 -0.29 -10.53
C LYS A 223 28.71 -0.99 -9.70
N GLY A 224 28.55 -2.30 -9.85
CA GLY A 224 27.55 -3.12 -9.17
C GLY A 224 26.24 -3.33 -9.94
N LEU A 225 25.97 -2.55 -11.00
CA LEU A 225 24.73 -2.67 -11.76
C LEU A 225 24.66 -3.95 -12.59
N PHE A 226 25.76 -4.38 -13.22
CA PHE A 226 25.78 -5.62 -14.00
C PHE A 226 25.68 -6.87 -13.10
N PRO A 227 26.36 -6.93 -11.94
CA PRO A 227 26.03 -7.90 -10.88
C PRO A 227 24.57 -7.85 -10.41
N ALA A 228 23.97 -6.68 -10.21
CA ALA A 228 22.56 -6.58 -9.80
C ALA A 228 21.59 -7.14 -10.87
N ILE A 229 21.87 -6.88 -12.15
CA ILE A 229 21.16 -7.51 -13.29
C ILE A 229 21.33 -9.03 -13.24
N ALA A 230 22.52 -9.54 -12.88
CA ALA A 230 22.78 -10.97 -12.76
C ALA A 230 22.01 -11.64 -11.60
N GLU A 231 21.89 -10.97 -10.44
CA GLU A 231 21.09 -11.50 -9.32
C GLU A 231 19.58 -11.48 -9.63
N GLN A 232 19.08 -10.43 -10.29
CA GLN A 232 17.69 -10.43 -10.79
C GLN A 232 17.47 -11.57 -11.80
N ALA A 233 18.41 -11.81 -12.71
CA ALA A 233 18.33 -12.92 -13.67
C ALA A 233 18.30 -14.29 -12.98
N LYS A 234 19.04 -14.49 -11.89
CA LYS A 234 18.98 -15.72 -11.07
C LYS A 234 17.63 -15.87 -10.35
N SER A 235 17.12 -14.80 -9.74
CA SER A 235 15.81 -14.76 -9.07
C SER A 235 14.66 -15.08 -10.03
N PHE A 236 14.76 -14.63 -11.28
CA PHE A 236 13.79 -14.95 -12.32
C PHE A 236 13.96 -16.39 -12.84
N LEU A 237 15.19 -16.83 -13.12
CA LEU A 237 15.52 -18.19 -13.59
C LEU A 237 15.07 -19.27 -12.57
N ALA A 238 15.15 -19.00 -11.27
CA ALA A 238 14.65 -19.90 -10.23
C ALA A 238 13.12 -20.10 -10.26
N ARG A 239 12.36 -19.29 -11.02
CA ARG A 239 10.90 -19.33 -11.13
C ARG A 239 10.38 -19.77 -12.52
N VAL A 240 11.24 -19.92 -13.52
CA VAL A 240 10.85 -20.15 -14.92
C VAL A 240 11.71 -21.21 -15.60
N ASP A 241 11.09 -22.02 -16.45
CA ASP A 241 11.71 -23.03 -17.30
C ASP A 241 11.29 -22.82 -18.77
N GLU A 242 11.90 -23.56 -19.71
CA GLU A 242 11.60 -23.45 -21.15
C GLU A 242 10.14 -23.77 -21.49
N ALA A 243 9.48 -24.67 -20.74
CA ALA A 243 8.07 -25.01 -20.95
C ALA A 243 7.15 -23.86 -20.52
N ARG A 244 7.42 -23.24 -19.36
CA ARG A 244 6.75 -22.01 -18.89
C ARG A 244 6.96 -20.85 -19.84
N PHE A 245 8.17 -20.68 -20.38
CA PHE A 245 8.44 -19.67 -21.42
C PHE A 245 7.61 -19.93 -22.69
N ALA A 246 7.58 -21.16 -23.20
CA ALA A 246 6.81 -21.49 -24.40
C ALA A 246 5.29 -21.28 -24.19
N ASP A 247 4.76 -21.62 -23.01
CA ASP A 247 3.37 -21.37 -22.64
C ASP A 247 3.06 -19.85 -22.57
N MET A 248 3.93 -19.04 -21.95
CA MET A 248 3.77 -17.58 -21.91
C MET A 248 3.83 -16.94 -23.30
N VAL A 249 4.73 -17.41 -24.17
CA VAL A 249 4.81 -16.95 -25.57
C VAL A 249 3.54 -17.32 -26.35
N ALA A 250 3.02 -18.54 -26.18
CA ALA A 250 1.77 -18.96 -26.80
C ALA A 250 0.59 -18.09 -26.31
N CYS A 251 0.47 -17.84 -25.01
CA CYS A 251 -0.57 -16.96 -24.45
C CYS A 251 -0.48 -15.53 -24.97
N ALA A 252 0.72 -14.98 -25.15
CA ALA A 252 0.91 -13.63 -25.72
C ALA A 252 0.49 -13.55 -27.20
N LEU A 253 0.77 -14.59 -28.00
CA LEU A 253 0.38 -14.65 -29.43
C LEU A 253 -1.13 -14.93 -29.61
N GLN A 254 -1.74 -15.68 -28.69
CA GLN A 254 -3.19 -15.95 -28.66
C GLN A 254 -4.04 -14.71 -28.32
N GLN A 255 -3.46 -13.71 -27.66
CA GLN A 255 -4.10 -12.43 -27.35
C GLN A 255 -4.10 -11.45 -28.53
N MET A 256 -3.27 -11.68 -29.57
CA MET A 256 -3.20 -10.81 -30.73
C MET A 256 -4.37 -11.05 -31.72
N PRO A 257 -4.79 -10.01 -32.46
CA PRO A 257 -5.74 -10.18 -33.57
C PRO A 257 -5.19 -11.06 -34.69
N VAL A 258 -6.06 -11.91 -35.25
CA VAL A 258 -5.73 -12.83 -36.35
C VAL A 258 -5.28 -12.08 -37.61
N ASP A 259 -5.86 -10.91 -37.86
CA ASP A 259 -5.63 -10.03 -39.00
C ASP A 259 -4.53 -8.96 -38.77
N LEU A 260 -3.79 -9.04 -37.65
CA LEU A 260 -2.68 -8.11 -37.36
C LEU A 260 -1.48 -8.27 -38.31
N VAL A 261 -1.20 -9.50 -38.77
CA VAL A 261 0.02 -9.85 -39.52
C VAL A 261 -0.35 -10.63 -40.79
N ASP A 262 -0.35 -9.92 -41.93
CA ASP A 262 -0.48 -10.51 -43.26
C ASP A 262 0.81 -11.23 -43.73
N HIS A 263 0.74 -11.89 -44.89
CA HIS A 263 1.82 -12.72 -45.43
C HIS A 263 3.13 -11.95 -45.67
N GLU A 264 3.04 -10.71 -46.17
CA GLU A 264 4.21 -9.85 -46.39
C GLU A 264 4.86 -9.48 -45.05
N THR A 265 4.05 -8.98 -44.11
CA THR A 265 4.51 -8.61 -42.76
C THR A 265 5.10 -9.82 -42.01
N ARG A 266 4.53 -11.02 -42.21
CA ARG A 266 5.06 -12.26 -41.62
C ARG A 266 6.42 -12.63 -42.19
N THR A 267 6.61 -12.50 -43.51
CA THR A 267 7.88 -12.76 -44.20
C THR A 267 8.95 -11.78 -43.70
N GLU A 268 8.62 -10.49 -43.60
CA GLU A 268 9.51 -9.48 -43.01
C GLU A 268 9.86 -9.79 -41.55
N LEU A 269 8.88 -10.20 -40.73
CA LEU A 269 9.08 -10.53 -39.32
C LEU A 269 9.93 -11.78 -39.15
N THR A 270 9.75 -12.84 -39.95
CA THR A 270 10.62 -14.03 -39.95
C THR A 270 12.09 -13.62 -40.16
N ALA A 271 12.36 -12.72 -41.12
CA ALA A 271 13.70 -12.20 -41.36
C ALA A 271 14.20 -11.27 -40.23
N TYR A 272 13.34 -10.40 -39.69
CA TYR A 272 13.67 -9.47 -38.60
C TYR A 272 13.99 -10.20 -37.29
N LEU A 273 13.22 -11.25 -36.96
CA LEU A 273 13.40 -12.10 -35.79
C LEU A 273 14.57 -13.10 -35.98
N CYS A 274 14.87 -13.49 -37.22
CA CYS A 274 15.75 -14.60 -37.57
C CYS A 274 15.31 -15.95 -36.94
N ILE A 275 14.00 -16.23 -36.94
CA ILE A 275 13.41 -17.47 -36.41
C ILE A 275 12.44 -18.01 -37.48
N GLU A 276 12.83 -19.08 -38.16
CA GLU A 276 12.16 -19.58 -39.38
C GLU A 276 10.70 -20.02 -39.14
N SER A 277 10.44 -20.64 -37.98
CA SER A 277 9.10 -21.12 -37.59
C SER A 277 8.06 -20.01 -37.47
N PHE A 278 8.45 -18.74 -37.35
CA PHE A 278 7.51 -17.61 -37.37
C PHE A 278 6.71 -17.55 -38.68
N ASN A 279 7.26 -18.04 -39.80
CA ASN A 279 6.55 -18.01 -41.09
C ASN A 279 5.27 -18.88 -41.10
N ALA A 280 5.21 -19.90 -40.22
CA ALA A 280 4.05 -20.76 -40.05
C ALA A 280 3.03 -20.23 -39.02
N VAL A 281 3.32 -19.12 -38.32
CA VAL A 281 2.48 -18.64 -37.22
C VAL A 281 1.15 -18.07 -37.71
N ILE A 282 0.09 -18.46 -37.01
CA ILE A 282 -1.25 -17.87 -37.07
C ILE A 282 -1.55 -17.32 -35.68
N LEU A 283 -2.00 -16.07 -35.61
CA LEU A 283 -2.29 -15.35 -34.36
C LEU A 283 -3.72 -15.62 -33.85
N GLY A 284 -3.98 -15.24 -32.60
CA GLY A 284 -5.30 -15.39 -31.96
C GLY A 284 -5.52 -16.75 -31.30
N LYS A 285 -6.67 -16.90 -30.62
CA LYS A 285 -6.97 -18.03 -29.71
C LYS A 285 -6.89 -19.41 -30.35
N GLU A 286 -7.30 -19.53 -31.61
CA GLU A 286 -7.27 -20.79 -32.39
C GLU A 286 -6.02 -20.88 -33.29
N GLY A 287 -5.02 -20.03 -33.05
CA GLY A 287 -3.80 -19.93 -33.82
C GLY A 287 -2.83 -21.10 -33.64
N ASN A 288 -2.00 -21.32 -34.66
CA ASN A 288 -0.86 -22.23 -34.63
C ASN A 288 0.40 -21.40 -34.32
N SER A 289 1.05 -21.69 -33.19
CA SER A 289 2.26 -20.99 -32.74
C SER A 289 3.22 -21.87 -31.95
N GLN A 290 2.92 -23.17 -31.81
CA GLN A 290 3.54 -24.06 -30.82
C GLN A 290 5.04 -24.28 -31.08
N GLN A 291 5.48 -24.33 -32.35
CA GLN A 291 6.91 -24.45 -32.65
C GLN A 291 7.66 -23.14 -32.40
N PHE A 292 7.16 -22.01 -32.94
CA PHE A 292 7.75 -20.69 -32.68
C PHE A 292 7.83 -20.35 -31.18
N SER A 293 6.83 -20.77 -30.41
CA SER A 293 6.82 -20.59 -28.95
C SER A 293 7.95 -21.35 -28.26
N ARG A 294 8.31 -22.55 -28.74
CA ARG A 294 9.47 -23.32 -28.24
C ARG A 294 10.79 -22.69 -28.68
N ASP A 295 10.93 -22.38 -29.97
CA ASP A 295 12.16 -21.81 -30.52
C ASP A 295 12.50 -20.46 -29.85
N LEU A 296 11.48 -19.63 -29.57
CA LEU A 296 11.66 -18.38 -28.83
C LEU A 296 11.96 -18.63 -27.34
N ALA A 297 11.36 -19.64 -26.72
CA ALA A 297 11.61 -20.01 -25.33
C ALA A 297 13.05 -20.51 -25.09
N GLU A 298 13.60 -21.31 -26.00
CA GLU A 298 15.01 -21.75 -25.97
C GLU A 298 15.96 -20.53 -25.97
N ILE A 299 15.68 -19.54 -26.83
CA ILE A 299 16.47 -18.30 -26.91
C ILE A 299 16.29 -17.47 -25.62
N LEU A 300 15.06 -17.30 -25.12
CA LEU A 300 14.78 -16.57 -23.88
C LEU A 300 15.52 -17.18 -22.69
N HIS A 301 15.45 -18.51 -22.53
CA HIS A 301 16.13 -19.25 -21.47
C HIS A 301 17.66 -19.20 -21.62
N THR A 302 18.17 -19.30 -22.85
CA THR A 302 19.62 -19.12 -23.15
C THR A 302 20.11 -17.72 -22.78
N ARG A 303 19.37 -16.67 -23.14
CA ARG A 303 19.71 -15.28 -22.79
C ARG A 303 19.64 -15.05 -21.28
N LEU A 304 18.60 -15.54 -20.61
CA LEU A 304 18.44 -15.47 -19.15
C LEU A 304 19.60 -16.16 -18.42
N THR A 305 19.93 -17.39 -18.81
CA THR A 305 21.05 -18.15 -18.25
C THR A 305 22.37 -17.39 -18.39
N LYS A 306 22.62 -16.77 -19.56
CA LYS A 306 23.80 -15.92 -19.77
C LYS A 306 23.82 -14.66 -18.91
N MET A 307 22.66 -14.04 -18.63
CA MET A 307 22.61 -12.87 -17.75
C MET A 307 23.05 -13.17 -16.30
N THR A 308 22.83 -14.39 -15.80
CA THR A 308 23.28 -14.80 -14.45
C THR A 308 24.81 -14.73 -14.25
N GLY A 309 25.58 -14.65 -15.35
CA GLY A 309 27.03 -14.51 -15.36
C GLY A 309 27.56 -13.08 -15.57
N LEU A 310 26.69 -12.07 -15.69
CA LEU A 310 27.10 -10.67 -15.91
C LEU A 310 27.93 -10.11 -14.74
N ARG A 311 28.90 -9.24 -15.07
CA ARG A 311 29.86 -8.62 -14.15
C ARG A 311 30.17 -7.20 -14.60
N ASP A 312 30.70 -6.40 -13.69
CA ASP A 312 31.19 -5.06 -14.01
C ASP A 312 32.34 -5.11 -15.05
N PHE A 313 32.43 -4.05 -15.86
CA PHE A 313 33.53 -3.86 -16.80
C PHE A 313 34.84 -3.58 -16.05
N ALA A 314 35.95 -4.09 -16.57
CA ALA A 314 37.27 -3.82 -16.00
C ALA A 314 37.62 -2.32 -16.10
N VAL A 315 37.75 -1.66 -14.95
CA VAL A 315 38.10 -0.24 -14.87
C VAL A 315 39.59 -0.05 -15.14
N ALA A 316 39.93 0.88 -16.05
CA ALA A 316 41.32 1.26 -16.29
C ALA A 316 41.91 1.95 -15.05
N SER A 317 43.16 1.62 -14.71
CA SER A 317 43.82 2.01 -13.45
C SER A 317 43.91 3.53 -13.18
N ALA A 318 43.71 4.36 -14.19
CA ALA A 318 43.69 5.82 -14.08
C ALA A 318 42.35 6.43 -13.59
N GLU A 319 41.24 5.67 -13.58
CA GLU A 319 39.90 6.19 -13.20
C GLU A 319 39.52 5.93 -11.73
N SER A 320 40.49 5.64 -10.86
CA SER A 320 40.28 5.21 -9.47
C SER A 320 40.01 6.33 -8.45
N SER A 321 40.15 7.60 -8.85
CA SER A 321 40.15 8.76 -7.95
C SER A 321 38.78 9.40 -7.68
N LEU A 322 37.78 9.13 -8.53
CA LEU A 322 36.38 9.44 -8.20
C LEU A 322 35.83 8.32 -7.33
N SER A 323 35.23 8.68 -6.19
CA SER A 323 34.63 7.73 -5.25
C SER A 323 33.58 6.88 -5.94
N GLN A 324 33.92 5.61 -6.20
CA GLN A 324 33.06 4.65 -6.88
C GLN A 324 31.93 4.20 -5.95
N ILE A 325 30.92 5.06 -5.79
CA ILE A 325 29.65 4.72 -5.14
C ILE A 325 29.11 3.46 -5.83
N MET A 326 29.00 2.37 -5.06
CA MET A 326 28.40 1.14 -5.55
C MET A 326 26.92 1.36 -5.82
N PHE A 327 26.44 0.75 -6.90
CA PHE A 327 25.02 0.63 -7.18
C PHE A 327 24.34 -0.15 -6.05
N VAL A 328 23.39 0.50 -5.39
CA VAL A 328 22.56 -0.06 -4.33
C VAL A 328 21.15 0.44 -4.59
N GLU A 329 20.25 -0.43 -5.02
CA GLU A 329 18.83 -0.08 -5.05
C GLU A 329 18.30 0.03 -3.62
N SER A 330 17.54 1.10 -3.36
CA SER A 330 16.75 1.22 -2.14
C SER A 330 15.34 0.73 -2.44
N THR A 331 15.12 -0.57 -2.22
CA THR A 331 13.80 -1.17 -2.30
C THR A 331 12.89 -0.54 -1.22
N PRO A 332 11.74 0.03 -1.60
CA PRO A 332 10.79 0.56 -0.62
C PRO A 332 10.05 -0.58 0.11
N LYS A 333 9.64 -0.32 1.35
CA LYS A 333 8.84 -1.21 2.16
C LYS A 333 7.38 -0.78 2.09
N ALA A 334 6.56 -1.54 1.37
CA ALA A 334 5.11 -1.31 1.35
C ALA A 334 4.51 -1.54 2.75
N ILE A 335 3.70 -0.59 3.22
CA ILE A 335 2.92 -0.70 4.45
C ILE A 335 1.43 -0.59 4.09
N ALA A 336 0.69 -1.64 4.42
CA ALA A 336 -0.77 -1.68 4.30
C ALA A 336 -1.46 -1.27 5.60
N LEU A 337 -2.67 -0.71 5.49
CA LEU A 337 -3.58 -0.42 6.61
C LEU A 337 -4.82 -1.31 6.51
N PRO A 338 -4.72 -2.62 6.84
CA PRO A 338 -5.82 -3.56 6.67
C PRO A 338 -7.00 -3.22 7.61
N VAL A 339 -8.22 -3.46 7.10
CA VAL A 339 -9.47 -3.29 7.84
C VAL A 339 -9.99 -4.65 8.29
N ASN A 340 -9.85 -4.97 9.57
CA ASN A 340 -10.26 -6.26 10.13
C ASN A 340 -11.61 -6.12 10.86
N LEU A 341 -12.70 -6.60 10.26
CA LEU A 341 -14.04 -6.56 10.84
C LEU A 341 -14.20 -7.30 12.18
N VAL A 342 -13.22 -8.13 12.59
CA VAL A 342 -13.18 -8.78 13.92
C VAL A 342 -12.52 -7.87 14.97
N THR A 343 -11.65 -6.95 14.57
CA THR A 343 -10.98 -5.99 15.47
C THR A 343 -11.92 -4.81 15.76
N PRO A 344 -12.22 -4.50 17.05
CA PRO A 344 -13.01 -3.32 17.40
C PRO A 344 -12.34 -2.02 16.93
N PHE A 345 -13.14 -1.08 16.42
CA PHE A 345 -12.66 0.14 15.74
C PHE A 345 -11.56 0.90 16.50
N ALA A 346 -11.74 1.12 17.80
CA ALA A 346 -10.75 1.85 18.63
C ALA A 346 -9.38 1.15 18.71
N GLU A 347 -9.35 -0.18 18.72
CA GLU A 347 -8.09 -0.94 18.71
C GLU A 347 -7.48 -0.95 17.30
N GLN A 348 -8.30 -0.97 16.23
CA GLN A 348 -7.77 -0.81 14.87
C GLN A 348 -7.12 0.57 14.67
N MET A 349 -7.70 1.65 15.21
CA MET A 349 -7.07 2.98 15.18
C MET A 349 -5.72 2.98 15.91
N LYS A 350 -5.63 2.29 17.05
CA LYS A 350 -4.38 2.13 17.83
C LYS A 350 -3.33 1.29 17.10
N ILE A 351 -3.74 0.22 16.42
CA ILE A 351 -2.86 -0.59 15.54
C ILE A 351 -2.34 0.27 14.38
N TRP A 352 -3.22 1.01 13.70
CA TRP A 352 -2.83 1.92 12.61
C TRP A 352 -1.89 3.02 13.11
N PHE A 353 -2.15 3.64 14.28
CA PHE A 353 -1.25 4.61 14.88
C PHE A 353 0.15 4.05 15.17
N SER A 354 0.23 2.81 15.66
CA SER A 354 1.51 2.11 15.87
C SER A 354 2.25 1.88 14.55
N ILE A 355 1.56 1.40 13.52
CA ILE A 355 2.10 1.20 12.17
C ILE A 355 2.63 2.51 11.58
N LEU A 356 1.86 3.61 11.66
CA LEU A 356 2.26 4.94 11.18
C LEU A 356 3.29 5.65 12.10
N SER A 357 3.58 5.07 13.27
CA SER A 357 4.63 5.54 14.17
C SER A 357 5.94 4.77 14.00
N ALA A 358 5.89 3.55 13.48
CA ALA A 358 7.05 2.72 13.15
C ALA A 358 7.53 2.85 11.68
N SER A 359 6.88 3.68 10.85
CA SER A 359 7.28 3.93 9.46
C SER A 359 8.56 4.77 9.36
N ASP A 360 9.50 4.34 8.53
CA ASP A 360 10.82 4.94 8.29
C ASP A 360 10.91 5.66 6.94
N GLU A 361 12.10 6.16 6.58
CA GLU A 361 12.36 6.80 5.26
C GLU A 361 12.09 5.87 4.07
N LYS A 362 12.11 4.54 4.25
CA LYS A 362 11.88 3.55 3.19
C LYS A 362 10.45 3.09 3.08
N SER A 363 9.58 3.51 4.00
CA SER A 363 8.19 3.10 4.04
C SER A 363 7.39 3.82 2.95
N ILE A 364 6.66 3.06 2.12
CA ILE A 364 5.69 3.59 1.15
C ILE A 364 4.29 3.10 1.52
N PHE A 365 3.28 3.90 1.21
CA PHE A 365 1.89 3.58 1.48
C PHE A 365 1.10 3.51 0.18
N ASP A 366 0.39 2.42 -0.04
CA ASP A 366 -0.71 2.38 -0.98
C ASP A 366 -2.03 2.45 -0.22
N PHE A 367 -2.62 3.65 -0.15
CA PHE A 367 -3.91 3.84 0.51
C PHE A 367 -5.06 3.18 -0.25
N ASN A 368 -4.91 2.82 -1.54
CA ASN A 368 -5.94 2.13 -2.30
C ASN A 368 -6.22 0.70 -1.78
N THR A 369 -5.29 0.13 -1.02
CA THR A 369 -5.50 -1.15 -0.30
C THR A 369 -6.56 -1.06 0.81
N VAL A 370 -6.95 0.14 1.26
CA VAL A 370 -7.88 0.32 2.38
C VAL A 370 -9.33 0.17 1.93
N GLU A 371 -9.97 -0.92 2.34
CA GLU A 371 -11.35 -1.25 1.99
C GLU A 371 -12.38 -0.32 2.67
N LEU A 372 -12.69 0.81 2.01
CA LEU A 372 -13.55 1.87 2.56
C LEU A 372 -14.87 1.36 3.14
N ALA A 373 -15.62 0.52 2.42
CA ALA A 373 -16.91 0.01 2.87
C ALA A 373 -16.81 -0.81 4.19
N LYS A 374 -15.69 -1.50 4.44
CA LYS A 374 -15.45 -2.18 5.72
C LYS A 374 -15.16 -1.17 6.84
N LEU A 375 -14.43 -0.10 6.54
CA LEU A 375 -14.09 0.97 7.47
C LEU A 375 -15.35 1.77 7.86
N VAL A 376 -16.21 2.11 6.89
CA VAL A 376 -17.55 2.71 7.10
C VAL A 376 -18.34 1.88 8.10
N LYS A 377 -18.43 0.56 7.86
CA LYS A 377 -19.21 -0.37 8.66
C LYS A 377 -18.73 -0.44 10.12
N GLN A 378 -17.41 -0.48 10.33
CA GLN A 378 -16.83 -0.39 11.69
C GLN A 378 -17.15 0.95 12.36
N PHE A 379 -16.90 2.06 11.66
CA PHE A 379 -17.07 3.42 12.21
C PHE A 379 -18.54 3.72 12.55
N ASN A 380 -19.47 3.45 11.65
CA ASN A 380 -20.91 3.59 11.90
C ASN A 380 -21.38 2.67 13.05
N GLY A 381 -20.83 1.46 13.17
CA GLY A 381 -21.13 0.54 14.26
C GLY A 381 -20.63 1.05 15.63
N PHE A 382 -19.38 1.50 15.68
CA PHE A 382 -18.75 2.12 16.86
C PHE A 382 -19.51 3.37 17.31
N SER A 383 -19.78 4.29 16.38
CA SER A 383 -20.52 5.53 16.62
C SER A 383 -21.91 5.25 17.22
N ASN A 384 -22.69 4.34 16.61
CA ASN A 384 -23.99 3.96 17.15
C ASN A 384 -23.91 3.25 18.52
N SER A 385 -22.83 2.51 18.81
CA SER A 385 -22.64 1.90 20.13
C SER A 385 -22.35 2.93 21.22
N LEU A 386 -21.50 3.93 20.95
CA LEU A 386 -21.26 5.03 21.90
C LEU A 386 -22.52 5.86 22.16
N LEU A 387 -23.22 6.26 21.09
CA LEU A 387 -24.39 7.13 21.20
C LEU A 387 -25.57 6.44 21.92
N ARG A 388 -25.76 5.12 21.73
CA ARG A 388 -26.74 4.32 22.48
C ARG A 388 -26.42 4.30 23.99
N GLN A 389 -25.16 4.02 24.35
CA GLN A 389 -24.75 3.97 25.76
C GLN A 389 -24.92 5.32 26.46
N ALA A 390 -24.67 6.43 25.75
CA ALA A 390 -24.90 7.79 26.26
C ALA A 390 -26.39 8.14 26.44
N GLU A 391 -27.25 7.73 25.51
CA GLU A 391 -28.70 7.90 25.65
C GLU A 391 -29.25 7.18 26.88
N ILE A 392 -28.74 5.97 27.18
CA ILE A 392 -29.06 5.18 28.38
C ILE A 392 -28.53 5.88 29.65
N LEU A 393 -27.24 6.21 29.70
CA LEU A 393 -26.60 6.85 30.87
C LEU A 393 -27.28 8.16 31.25
N THR A 394 -27.45 9.10 30.31
CA THR A 394 -28.14 10.36 30.58
C THR A 394 -29.63 10.16 30.86
N GLY A 395 -30.28 9.17 30.23
CA GLY A 395 -31.67 8.82 30.53
C GLY A 395 -31.86 8.41 31.99
N VAL A 396 -31.01 7.50 32.49
CA VAL A 396 -31.05 7.05 33.89
C VAL A 396 -30.72 8.20 34.86
N LEU A 397 -29.70 9.01 34.57
CA LEU A 397 -29.37 10.20 35.38
C LEU A 397 -30.53 11.21 35.44
N SER A 398 -31.17 11.50 34.30
CA SER A 398 -32.33 12.41 34.23
C SER A 398 -33.55 11.88 35.02
N THR A 399 -33.77 10.56 35.09
CA THR A 399 -34.91 10.04 35.86
C THR A 399 -34.79 10.25 37.39
N ALA A 400 -33.58 10.49 37.90
CA ALA A 400 -33.37 10.82 39.31
C ALA A 400 -33.61 12.30 39.63
N ASN A 401 -33.26 13.20 38.71
CA ASN A 401 -33.38 14.65 38.89
C ASN A 401 -34.66 15.19 38.27
N ARG A 402 -35.76 15.21 39.04
CA ARG A 402 -37.02 15.87 38.67
C ARG A 402 -36.87 17.40 38.63
N GLU A 403 -36.36 17.94 37.52
CA GLU A 403 -36.89 19.09 36.76
C GLU A 403 -35.91 19.54 35.66
N GLY A 404 -36.43 20.04 34.54
CA GLY A 404 -35.70 20.87 33.56
C GLY A 404 -34.76 20.19 32.54
N SER A 405 -34.29 18.95 32.73
CA SER A 405 -33.27 18.36 31.82
C SER A 405 -33.78 18.10 30.39
N ILE A 406 -32.95 18.43 29.38
CA ILE A 406 -33.20 18.16 27.96
C ILE A 406 -33.24 16.63 27.70
N PRO A 407 -34.20 16.10 26.91
CA PRO A 407 -34.26 14.67 26.61
C PRO A 407 -33.03 14.17 25.82
N SER A 408 -32.37 13.13 26.34
CA SER A 408 -31.08 12.61 25.84
C SER A 408 -31.07 12.25 24.34
N HIS A 409 -32.21 11.79 23.82
CA HIS A 409 -32.39 11.48 22.39
C HIS A 409 -32.06 12.62 21.44
N ARG A 410 -32.17 13.90 21.84
CA ARG A 410 -31.81 15.02 20.95
C ARG A 410 -30.32 15.07 20.65
N THR A 411 -29.47 14.94 21.67
CA THR A 411 -28.02 14.95 21.50
C THR A 411 -27.57 13.71 20.72
N GLY A 412 -28.13 12.53 21.03
CA GLY A 412 -27.88 11.30 20.28
C GLY A 412 -28.28 11.41 18.80
N HIS A 413 -29.45 11.97 18.50
CA HIS A 413 -29.92 12.17 17.12
C HIS A 413 -29.06 13.18 16.34
N PHE A 414 -28.72 14.32 16.95
CA PHE A 414 -27.84 15.34 16.36
C PHE A 414 -26.48 14.74 15.96
N LEU A 415 -25.83 14.03 16.89
CA LEU A 415 -24.53 13.41 16.63
C LEU A 415 -24.60 12.29 15.57
N ARG A 416 -25.69 11.50 15.52
CA ARG A 416 -25.92 10.56 14.40
C ARG A 416 -26.03 11.26 13.05
N CYS A 417 -26.73 12.40 12.98
CA CYS A 417 -26.89 13.15 11.73
C CYS A 417 -25.61 13.88 11.28
N LEU A 418 -24.68 14.18 12.19
CA LEU A 418 -23.35 14.69 11.84
C LEU A 418 -22.38 13.59 11.39
N PHE A 419 -22.38 12.44 12.07
CA PHE A 419 -21.31 11.45 11.96
C PHE A 419 -21.66 10.15 11.22
N THR A 420 -22.89 9.99 10.71
CA THR A 420 -23.22 8.84 9.84
C THR A 420 -22.67 9.06 8.43
N MET A 421 -21.99 8.05 7.88
CA MET A 421 -21.52 8.02 6.48
C MET A 421 -22.21 6.92 5.68
N GLU A 422 -22.33 7.12 4.37
CA GLU A 422 -22.67 6.05 3.40
C GLU A 422 -21.42 5.20 3.07
N ASP A 423 -21.59 4.04 2.42
CA ASP A 423 -20.54 3.03 2.15
C ASP A 423 -19.35 3.54 1.30
N ASP A 424 -19.50 4.68 0.62
CA ASP A 424 -18.43 5.34 -0.14
C ASP A 424 -17.63 6.37 0.70
N LEU A 425 -17.92 6.49 2.00
CA LEU A 425 -17.45 7.56 2.90
C LEU A 425 -17.93 8.97 2.52
N THR A 426 -19.13 9.12 1.95
CA THR A 426 -19.81 10.42 1.85
C THR A 426 -20.67 10.67 3.09
N PRO A 427 -20.57 11.84 3.75
CA PRO A 427 -21.39 12.16 4.92
C PRO A 427 -22.88 12.23 4.58
N ARG A 428 -23.72 11.62 5.40
CA ARG A 428 -25.18 11.61 5.20
C ARG A 428 -25.81 12.95 5.65
N PHE A 429 -25.72 13.96 4.79
CA PHE A 429 -26.29 15.29 5.04
C PHE A 429 -27.83 15.28 5.12
N ILE A 430 -28.37 15.10 6.32
CA ILE A 430 -29.77 15.38 6.66
C ILE A 430 -29.87 16.87 7.00
N SER A 431 -30.81 17.60 6.40
CA SER A 431 -30.93 19.06 6.58
C SER A 431 -31.30 19.40 8.04
N TYR A 432 -30.33 19.87 8.81
CA TYR A 432 -30.50 20.06 10.26
C TYR A 432 -30.93 21.49 10.62
N THR A 433 -32.03 21.61 11.37
CA THR A 433 -32.59 22.90 11.84
C THR A 433 -32.50 23.10 13.35
N GLU A 434 -32.20 22.04 14.11
CA GLU A 434 -31.93 22.13 15.55
C GLU A 434 -30.52 22.68 15.81
N LYS A 435 -30.37 23.44 16.91
CA LYS A 435 -29.09 24.03 17.34
C LYS A 435 -28.46 23.18 18.45
N ARG A 436 -27.13 23.17 18.51
CA ARG A 436 -26.34 22.60 19.63
C ARG A 436 -26.83 23.18 20.96
N SER A 437 -27.02 22.33 21.96
CA SER A 437 -27.32 22.78 23.33
C SER A 437 -26.15 23.62 23.86
N PRO A 438 -26.40 24.74 24.59
CA PRO A 438 -25.34 25.46 25.29
C PRO A 438 -24.84 24.70 26.53
N ASP A 439 -25.64 23.77 27.07
CA ASP A 439 -25.33 22.95 28.23
C ASP A 439 -25.27 21.48 27.81
N VAL A 440 -24.07 20.90 27.86
CA VAL A 440 -23.75 19.55 27.38
C VAL A 440 -22.89 18.90 28.45
N GLN A 441 -23.37 17.79 29.04
CA GLN A 441 -22.65 17.08 30.11
C GLN A 441 -21.25 16.63 29.63
N PRO A 442 -20.22 16.60 30.50
CA PRO A 442 -18.85 16.23 30.14
C PRO A 442 -18.74 14.95 29.30
N TYR A 443 -19.48 13.90 29.67
CA TYR A 443 -19.53 12.64 28.94
C TYR A 443 -19.97 12.79 27.46
N TRP A 444 -20.96 13.65 27.17
CA TRP A 444 -21.37 13.95 25.80
C TRP A 444 -20.32 14.76 25.04
N GLN A 445 -19.57 15.64 25.71
CA GLN A 445 -18.44 16.37 25.10
C GLN A 445 -17.30 15.41 24.74
N ALA A 446 -17.00 14.44 25.62
CA ALA A 446 -16.02 13.39 25.36
C ALA A 446 -16.40 12.53 24.14
N ILE A 447 -17.68 12.17 24.00
CA ILE A 447 -18.19 11.48 22.80
C ILE A 447 -18.09 12.35 21.55
N GLU A 448 -18.50 13.62 21.61
CA GLU A 448 -18.40 14.57 20.49
C GLU A 448 -16.94 14.69 20.00
N MET A 449 -15.96 14.75 20.91
CA MET A 449 -14.52 14.71 20.56
C MET A 449 -14.09 13.39 19.93
N VAL A 450 -14.43 12.24 20.53
CA VAL A 450 -14.06 10.92 20.01
C VAL A 450 -14.64 10.69 18.61
N LEU A 451 -15.90 11.05 18.38
CA LEU A 451 -16.53 10.95 17.06
C LEU A 451 -15.91 11.93 16.06
N THR A 452 -15.56 13.15 16.47
CA THR A 452 -14.88 14.13 15.62
C THR A 452 -13.52 13.62 15.14
N TYR A 453 -12.67 13.09 16.02
CA TYR A 453 -11.37 12.55 15.62
C TYR A 453 -11.51 11.25 14.80
N SER A 454 -12.46 10.39 15.14
CA SER A 454 -12.78 9.19 14.35
C SER A 454 -13.19 9.55 12.91
N PHE A 455 -14.10 10.54 12.76
CA PHE A 455 -14.55 11.06 11.48
C PHE A 455 -13.39 11.67 10.69
N ASN A 456 -12.53 12.47 11.33
CA ASN A 456 -11.37 13.08 10.69
C ASN A 456 -10.37 12.03 10.16
N VAL A 457 -10.03 11.00 10.94
CA VAL A 457 -9.18 9.88 10.50
C VAL A 457 -9.76 9.21 9.26
N VAL A 458 -11.05 8.88 9.30
CA VAL A 458 -11.75 8.17 8.22
C VAL A 458 -11.88 9.04 6.95
N VAL A 459 -12.15 10.34 7.08
CA VAL A 459 -12.16 11.29 5.94
C VAL A 459 -10.75 11.47 5.36
N LEU A 460 -9.71 11.57 6.20
CA LEU A 460 -8.33 11.70 5.73
C LEU A 460 -7.89 10.50 4.90
N ILE A 461 -8.30 9.27 5.25
CA ILE A 461 -8.10 8.07 4.41
C ILE A 461 -8.76 8.23 3.02
N LYS A 462 -10.01 8.70 2.93
CA LYS A 462 -10.68 8.97 1.63
C LYS A 462 -9.94 10.02 0.82
N VAL A 463 -9.49 11.11 1.47
CA VAL A 463 -8.75 12.18 0.81
C VAL A 463 -7.37 11.71 0.35
N LEU A 464 -6.68 10.86 1.12
CA LEU A 464 -5.40 10.24 0.75
C LEU A 464 -5.53 9.36 -0.51
N GLN A 465 -6.51 8.46 -0.56
CA GLN A 465 -6.80 7.65 -1.76
C GLN A 465 -7.06 8.53 -2.99
N ASN A 466 -7.98 9.49 -2.87
CA ASN A 466 -8.32 10.40 -3.97
C ASN A 466 -7.11 11.23 -4.44
N THR A 467 -6.21 11.63 -3.54
CA THR A 467 -4.99 12.38 -3.88
C THR A 467 -3.94 11.49 -4.54
N GLN A 468 -3.79 10.24 -4.08
CA GLN A 468 -2.86 9.26 -4.65
C GLN A 468 -3.24 8.91 -6.10
N ASN A 469 -4.54 8.78 -6.36
CA ASN A 469 -5.14 8.53 -7.68
C ASN A 469 -5.24 9.79 -8.56
N SER A 470 -4.90 10.98 -8.04
CA SER A 470 -4.89 12.22 -8.83
C SER A 470 -3.76 12.22 -9.87
N ALA A 471 -4.05 12.81 -11.02
CA ALA A 471 -3.11 13.08 -12.11
C ALA A 471 -2.40 14.44 -11.97
N GLU A 472 -2.59 15.14 -10.85
CA GLU A 472 -2.04 16.48 -10.60
C GLU A 472 -0.57 16.48 -10.16
N LEU A 473 0.13 17.57 -10.48
CA LEU A 473 1.49 17.84 -10.04
C LEU A 473 1.50 18.24 -8.56
N GLY A 474 2.53 17.82 -7.82
CA GLY A 474 2.68 18.13 -6.39
C GLY A 474 1.93 17.18 -5.44
N LYS A 475 1.31 16.10 -5.96
CA LYS A 475 0.57 15.13 -5.14
C LYS A 475 1.37 14.51 -3.99
N ALA A 476 2.69 14.32 -4.16
CA ALA A 476 3.58 13.83 -3.10
C ALA A 476 3.58 14.75 -1.86
N SER A 477 3.69 16.07 -2.06
CA SER A 477 3.65 17.06 -0.97
C SER A 477 2.29 17.12 -0.28
N ALA A 478 1.20 16.98 -1.05
CA ALA A 478 -0.15 16.91 -0.50
C ALA A 478 -0.36 15.64 0.35
N ILE A 479 0.09 14.48 -0.14
CA ILE A 479 -0.01 13.20 0.59
C ILE A 479 0.85 13.23 1.85
N HIS A 480 2.07 13.78 1.81
CA HIS A 480 2.90 13.94 3.00
C HIS A 480 2.23 14.83 4.07
N PHE A 481 1.56 15.92 3.67
CA PHE A 481 0.78 16.75 4.60
C PHE A 481 -0.42 15.99 5.19
N LEU A 482 -1.19 15.30 4.34
CA LEU A 482 -2.34 14.49 4.75
C LEU A 482 -1.94 13.31 5.65
N PHE A 483 -0.75 12.74 5.43
CA PHE A 483 -0.17 11.67 6.25
C PHE A 483 0.17 12.16 7.66
N GLY A 484 0.80 13.34 7.78
CA GLY A 484 0.98 14.01 9.06
C GLY A 484 -0.35 14.27 9.77
N ALA A 485 -1.33 14.85 9.06
CA ALA A 485 -2.66 15.11 9.61
C ALA A 485 -3.40 13.83 10.04
N LEU A 486 -3.20 12.70 9.34
CA LEU A 486 -3.75 11.40 9.70
C LEU A 486 -3.14 10.88 11.01
N LYS A 487 -1.81 10.99 11.15
CA LYS A 487 -1.09 10.60 12.38
C LYS A 487 -1.50 11.47 13.57
N ASP A 488 -1.54 12.79 13.41
CA ASP A 488 -2.03 13.74 14.42
C ASP A 488 -3.48 13.43 14.83
N SER A 489 -4.34 13.04 13.87
CA SER A 489 -5.74 12.69 14.14
C SER A 489 -5.89 11.35 14.85
N LEU A 490 -5.03 10.37 14.56
CA LEU A 490 -4.97 9.08 15.25
C LEU A 490 -4.46 9.23 16.70
N GLU A 491 -3.45 10.05 16.93
CA GLU A 491 -2.99 10.41 18.29
C GLU A 491 -4.10 11.12 19.07
N SER A 492 -4.72 12.13 18.45
CA SER A 492 -5.83 12.88 19.05
C SER A 492 -7.05 12.00 19.35
N PHE A 493 -7.35 11.01 18.49
CA PHE A 493 -8.35 9.98 18.77
C PHE A 493 -7.96 9.16 20.01
N GLY A 494 -6.71 8.70 20.11
CA GLY A 494 -6.24 7.91 21.25
C GLY A 494 -6.38 8.66 22.58
N ILE A 495 -5.99 9.93 22.61
CA ILE A 495 -6.13 10.82 23.79
C ILE A 495 -7.61 11.04 24.12
N ALA A 496 -8.44 11.38 23.13
CA ALA A 496 -9.88 11.61 23.35
C ALA A 496 -10.60 10.34 23.82
N TYR A 497 -10.21 9.16 23.32
CA TYR A 497 -10.79 7.88 23.72
C TYR A 497 -10.39 7.51 25.17
N GLN A 498 -9.13 7.75 25.57
CA GLN A 498 -8.73 7.61 26.98
C GLN A 498 -9.54 8.55 27.89
N GLY A 499 -9.75 9.81 27.48
CA GLY A 499 -10.61 10.75 28.20
C GLY A 499 -12.05 10.27 28.33
N LEU A 500 -12.65 9.75 27.25
CA LEU A 500 -14.01 9.17 27.26
C LEU A 500 -14.12 7.96 28.21
N MET A 501 -13.09 7.11 28.27
CA MET A 501 -13.06 5.95 29.16
C MET A 501 -12.93 6.36 30.63
N GLN A 502 -12.20 7.44 30.93
CA GLN A 502 -12.13 8.02 32.28
C GLN A 502 -13.46 8.66 32.70
N GLU A 503 -14.06 9.51 31.84
CA GLU A 503 -15.37 10.14 32.08
C GLU A 503 -16.48 9.09 32.28
N LEU A 504 -16.43 7.97 31.54
CA LEU A 504 -17.33 6.82 31.76
C LEU A 504 -17.14 6.21 33.15
N GLN A 505 -15.89 5.97 33.55
CA GLN A 505 -15.57 5.38 34.85
C GLN A 505 -16.02 6.28 36.01
N ASP A 506 -15.73 7.58 35.96
CA ASP A 506 -16.10 8.52 37.03
C ASP A 506 -17.62 8.74 37.09
N THR A 507 -18.29 8.79 35.94
CA THR A 507 -19.76 8.79 35.86
C THR A 507 -20.35 7.55 36.54
N LEU A 508 -19.85 6.35 36.23
CA LEU A 508 -20.33 5.10 36.85
C LEU A 508 -20.01 5.02 38.35
N LEU A 509 -18.83 5.50 38.78
CA LEU A 509 -18.46 5.53 40.20
C LEU A 509 -19.37 6.43 41.04
N SER A 510 -19.97 7.46 40.44
CA SER A 510 -20.97 8.33 41.08
C SER A 510 -22.36 7.68 41.24
N MET A 511 -22.70 6.65 40.43
CA MET A 511 -24.05 6.09 40.39
C MET A 511 -24.38 5.17 41.58
N PRO A 512 -25.57 5.30 42.21
CA PRO A 512 -26.07 4.31 43.17
C PRO A 512 -26.41 2.98 42.48
N GLY A 513 -26.45 1.90 43.24
CA GLY A 513 -26.60 0.52 42.73
C GLY A 513 -27.79 0.32 41.80
N ARG A 514 -28.95 0.92 42.09
CA ARG A 514 -30.15 0.83 41.23
C ARG A 514 -29.97 1.48 39.86
N GLN A 515 -29.20 2.56 39.76
CA GLN A 515 -28.88 3.19 38.47
C GLN A 515 -27.92 2.33 37.65
N LEU A 516 -26.88 1.76 38.29
CA LEU A 516 -25.98 0.80 37.64
C LEU A 516 -26.75 -0.43 37.12
N ALA A 517 -27.61 -1.00 37.97
CA ALA A 517 -28.48 -2.13 37.63
C ALA A 517 -29.36 -1.81 36.41
N LYS A 518 -30.02 -0.64 36.40
CA LYS A 518 -30.84 -0.20 35.27
C LYS A 518 -30.03 -0.01 33.99
N CYS A 519 -28.90 0.70 34.06
CA CYS A 519 -28.01 0.91 32.91
C CYS A 519 -27.55 -0.40 32.28
N CYS A 520 -27.10 -1.37 33.09
CA CYS A 520 -26.64 -2.68 32.60
C CYS A 520 -27.78 -3.54 32.04
N LEU A 521 -29.01 -3.42 32.57
CA LEU A 521 -30.18 -4.15 32.06
C LEU A 521 -30.71 -3.58 30.75
N ASP A 522 -30.80 -2.25 30.63
CA ASP A 522 -31.23 -1.58 29.39
C ASP A 522 -30.26 -1.88 28.23
N GLU A 523 -28.97 -2.02 28.54
CA GLU A 523 -27.89 -2.33 27.59
C GLU A 523 -27.61 -3.84 27.40
N ALA A 524 -28.21 -4.75 28.18
CA ALA A 524 -27.86 -6.18 28.23
C ALA A 524 -27.95 -6.90 26.87
N ASN A 525 -28.88 -6.48 26.00
CA ASN A 525 -29.03 -7.01 24.64
C ASN A 525 -27.75 -6.79 23.79
N PHE A 526 -26.95 -5.76 24.13
CA PHE A 526 -25.70 -5.37 23.49
C PHE A 526 -24.45 -5.67 24.34
N ALA A 527 -24.56 -6.50 25.39
CA ALA A 527 -23.48 -6.75 26.35
C ALA A 527 -22.11 -7.12 25.72
N ARG A 528 -22.11 -7.77 24.55
CA ARG A 528 -20.87 -8.08 23.80
C ARG A 528 -20.09 -6.83 23.36
N THR A 529 -20.78 -5.76 22.94
CA THR A 529 -20.18 -4.54 22.35
C THR A 529 -20.27 -3.32 23.27
N SER A 530 -20.60 -3.55 24.55
CA SER A 530 -20.79 -2.51 25.56
C SER A 530 -19.49 -2.22 26.34
N LEU A 531 -19.11 -0.94 26.37
CA LEU A 531 -18.05 -0.42 27.23
C LEU A 531 -18.56 -0.30 28.68
N LEU A 532 -19.81 0.13 28.84
CA LEU A 532 -20.50 0.31 30.11
C LEU A 532 -20.53 -1.00 30.91
N ILE A 533 -21.04 -2.08 30.30
CA ILE A 533 -21.13 -3.38 30.97
C ILE A 533 -19.72 -3.92 31.27
N GLY A 534 -18.76 -3.79 30.35
CA GLY A 534 -17.36 -4.16 30.61
C GLY A 534 -16.80 -3.46 31.86
N PHE A 535 -16.95 -2.14 31.96
CA PHE A 535 -16.50 -1.36 33.13
C PHE A 535 -17.16 -1.80 34.45
N VAL A 536 -18.47 -2.03 34.45
CA VAL A 536 -19.20 -2.43 35.67
C VAL A 536 -18.82 -3.85 36.11
N LEU A 537 -18.68 -4.79 35.17
CA LEU A 537 -18.38 -6.19 35.51
C LEU A 537 -16.92 -6.41 35.93
N LYS A 538 -15.96 -5.59 35.47
CA LYS A 538 -14.55 -5.69 35.89
C LYS A 538 -14.20 -4.97 37.18
N ASN A 539 -14.96 -3.92 37.54
CA ASN A 539 -14.70 -3.13 38.73
C ASN A 539 -15.50 -3.69 39.91
N GLN A 540 -14.82 -4.36 40.86
CA GLN A 540 -15.46 -5.03 41.99
C GLN A 540 -16.38 -4.12 42.81
N THR A 541 -16.06 -2.83 42.94
CA THR A 541 -16.87 -1.85 43.68
C THR A 541 -18.16 -1.50 42.94
N LEU A 542 -18.12 -1.41 41.61
CA LEU A 542 -19.32 -1.22 40.78
C LEU A 542 -20.17 -2.50 40.74
N TRP A 543 -19.52 -3.66 40.55
CA TRP A 543 -20.16 -4.96 40.54
C TRP A 543 -20.95 -5.24 41.82
N LEU A 544 -20.31 -5.15 43.00
CA LEU A 544 -20.98 -5.43 44.28
C LEU A 544 -22.16 -4.47 44.51
N ARG A 545 -21.98 -3.18 44.24
CA ARG A 545 -23.01 -2.14 44.38
C ARG A 545 -24.21 -2.40 43.44
N MET A 546 -23.96 -2.86 42.21
CA MET A 546 -25.01 -3.25 41.28
C MET A 546 -25.70 -4.54 41.70
N ASN A 547 -24.94 -5.57 42.06
CA ASN A 547 -25.48 -6.90 42.35
C ASN A 547 -26.40 -6.88 43.59
N GLN A 548 -26.00 -6.15 44.64
CA GLN A 548 -26.85 -5.91 45.81
C GLN A 548 -28.20 -5.26 45.40
N ALA A 549 -28.20 -4.34 44.44
CA ALA A 549 -29.43 -3.70 43.97
C ALA A 549 -30.34 -4.62 43.14
N PHE A 550 -29.81 -5.70 42.54
CA PHE A 550 -30.67 -6.76 41.96
C PHE A 550 -31.38 -7.56 43.05
N ASP A 551 -30.68 -7.90 44.14
CA ASP A 551 -31.24 -8.70 45.24
C ASP A 551 -32.23 -7.87 46.11
N GLU A 552 -32.00 -6.56 46.27
CA GLU A 552 -32.92 -5.63 46.95
C GLU A 552 -34.11 -5.18 46.07
N GLY A 553 -33.96 -5.20 44.74
CA GLY A 553 -34.91 -4.63 43.77
C GLY A 553 -36.11 -5.51 43.42
N HIS A 554 -36.62 -6.30 44.38
CA HIS A 554 -37.45 -7.49 44.12
C HIS A 554 -38.87 -7.22 43.57
N GLU A 555 -39.32 -5.96 43.49
CA GLU A 555 -40.52 -5.55 42.74
C GLU A 555 -40.18 -4.84 41.40
N GLU A 556 -39.04 -4.16 41.33
CA GLU A 556 -38.65 -3.28 40.21
C GLU A 556 -38.03 -4.05 39.03
N PHE A 557 -37.38 -5.19 39.31
CA PHE A 557 -36.70 -6.03 38.31
C PHE A 557 -37.36 -7.40 38.06
N ASN A 558 -38.52 -7.65 38.64
CA ASN A 558 -39.13 -8.99 38.72
C ASN A 558 -39.98 -9.37 37.49
N GLN A 559 -39.35 -9.36 36.31
CA GLN A 559 -39.96 -9.79 35.04
C GLN A 559 -39.10 -10.89 34.39
N ASP A 560 -39.72 -11.91 33.80
CA ASP A 560 -39.04 -13.09 33.21
C ASP A 560 -37.97 -12.76 32.15
N LYS A 561 -38.05 -11.59 31.51
CA LYS A 561 -36.99 -11.10 30.61
C LYS A 561 -35.80 -10.55 31.42
N VAL A 562 -36.07 -9.72 32.41
CA VAL A 562 -35.05 -9.07 33.26
C VAL A 562 -34.30 -10.11 34.09
N ALA A 563 -35.01 -11.06 34.70
CA ALA A 563 -34.39 -12.14 35.48
C ALA A 563 -33.34 -12.94 34.68
N ARG A 564 -33.59 -13.20 33.39
CA ARG A 564 -32.62 -13.88 32.50
C ARG A 564 -31.39 -13.04 32.20
N GLU A 565 -31.53 -11.74 31.98
CA GLU A 565 -30.36 -10.86 31.78
C GLU A 565 -29.58 -10.65 33.09
N ILE A 566 -30.21 -10.66 34.28
CA ILE A 566 -29.50 -10.66 35.57
C ILE A 566 -28.62 -11.92 35.71
N VAL A 567 -29.18 -13.11 35.44
CA VAL A 567 -28.41 -14.38 35.45
C VAL A 567 -27.26 -14.33 34.44
N ARG A 568 -27.48 -13.76 33.26
CA ARG A 568 -26.45 -13.59 32.23
C ARG A 568 -25.33 -12.64 32.66
N LEU A 569 -25.65 -11.50 33.28
CA LEU A 569 -24.66 -10.55 33.80
C LEU A 569 -23.83 -11.17 34.95
N ARG A 570 -24.47 -11.97 35.82
CA ARG A 570 -23.79 -12.79 36.85
C ARG A 570 -22.81 -13.78 36.20
N GLN A 571 -23.26 -14.57 35.24
CA GLN A 571 -22.40 -15.53 34.52
C GLN A 571 -21.19 -14.86 33.84
N VAL A 572 -21.35 -13.65 33.28
CA VAL A 572 -20.22 -12.94 32.63
C VAL A 572 -19.21 -12.43 33.67
N HIS A 573 -19.65 -11.95 34.84
CA HIS A 573 -18.72 -11.59 35.93
C HIS A 573 -18.05 -12.83 36.54
N GLU A 574 -18.76 -13.95 36.65
CA GLU A 574 -18.20 -15.25 37.08
C GLU A 574 -17.17 -15.78 36.07
N ASP A 575 -17.48 -15.77 34.77
CA ASP A 575 -16.56 -16.20 33.71
C ASP A 575 -15.31 -15.28 33.65
N TYR A 576 -15.46 -13.97 33.89
CA TYR A 576 -14.35 -13.01 34.01
C TYR A 576 -13.47 -13.26 35.24
N SER A 577 -14.09 -13.44 36.41
CA SER A 577 -13.38 -13.71 37.66
C SER A 577 -12.63 -15.05 37.60
N LEU A 578 -13.27 -16.08 37.03
CA LEU A 578 -12.66 -17.39 36.81
C LEU A 578 -11.51 -17.32 35.80
N PHE A 579 -11.60 -16.50 34.75
CA PHE A 579 -10.47 -16.23 33.85
C PHE A 579 -9.27 -15.67 34.64
N LEU A 580 -9.50 -14.65 35.48
CA LEU A 580 -8.42 -14.02 36.26
C LEU A 580 -7.79 -15.00 37.27
N THR A 581 -8.60 -15.78 38.00
CA THR A 581 -8.10 -16.80 38.94
C THR A 581 -7.26 -17.84 38.21
N LEU A 582 -7.79 -18.46 37.14
CA LEU A 582 -7.06 -19.48 36.39
C LEU A 582 -5.79 -18.93 35.73
N ALA A 583 -5.81 -17.70 35.21
CA ALA A 583 -4.64 -17.03 34.65
C ALA A 583 -3.56 -16.70 35.70
N GLY A 584 -3.97 -16.40 36.94
CA GLY A 584 -3.06 -16.16 38.08
C GLY A 584 -2.50 -17.44 38.70
N GLU A 585 -3.26 -18.54 38.68
CA GLU A 585 -2.84 -19.84 39.21
C GLU A 585 -2.00 -20.65 38.21
N LEU A 586 -2.18 -20.44 36.89
CA LEU A 586 -1.47 -21.20 35.84
C LEU A 586 0.06 -21.32 36.03
N PRO A 587 0.81 -20.27 36.45
CA PRO A 587 2.25 -20.36 36.67
C PRO A 587 2.64 -21.39 37.74
N LEU A 588 1.76 -21.69 38.70
CA LEU A 588 1.99 -22.63 39.81
C LEU A 588 1.79 -24.10 39.40
N ILE A 589 1.26 -24.35 38.20
CA ILE A 589 0.87 -25.69 37.75
C ILE A 589 2.00 -26.35 36.97
N ASN A 590 2.55 -27.42 37.56
CA ASN A 590 3.70 -28.18 37.03
C ASN A 590 3.31 -29.43 36.23
N ALA A 591 2.03 -29.83 36.23
CA ALA A 591 1.53 -30.98 35.45
C ALA A 591 1.06 -30.53 34.06
N PHE A 592 1.62 -31.12 33.00
CA PHE A 592 1.42 -30.68 31.62
C PHE A 592 -0.05 -30.74 31.19
N ASP A 593 -0.68 -31.91 31.31
CA ASP A 593 -2.07 -32.13 30.89
C ASP A 593 -3.04 -31.18 31.63
N THR A 594 -2.83 -30.99 32.94
CA THR A 594 -3.61 -30.06 33.77
C THR A 594 -3.49 -28.63 33.26
N LYS A 595 -2.28 -28.19 32.90
CA LYS A 595 -2.05 -26.85 32.34
C LYS A 595 -2.70 -26.71 30.96
N GLY A 596 -2.60 -27.72 30.09
CA GLY A 596 -3.27 -27.72 28.78
C GLY A 596 -4.79 -27.65 28.87
N VAL A 597 -5.40 -28.41 29.78
CA VAL A 597 -6.84 -28.32 30.08
C VAL A 597 -7.23 -26.91 30.54
N ILE A 598 -6.41 -26.26 31.37
CA ILE A 598 -6.68 -24.91 31.87
C ILE A 598 -6.45 -23.85 30.78
N VAL A 599 -5.42 -23.95 29.93
CA VAL A 599 -5.22 -23.05 28.78
C VAL A 599 -6.42 -23.10 27.82
N ASN A 600 -6.96 -24.29 27.56
CA ASN A 600 -8.19 -24.47 26.78
C ASN A 600 -9.41 -23.86 27.48
N LYS A 601 -9.55 -24.06 28.81
CA LYS A 601 -10.63 -23.48 29.61
C LYS A 601 -10.58 -21.96 29.65
N VAL A 602 -9.40 -21.36 29.81
CA VAL A 602 -9.15 -19.91 29.83
C VAL A 602 -9.47 -19.30 28.46
N SER A 603 -9.07 -19.96 27.37
CA SER A 603 -9.44 -19.56 26.00
C SER A 603 -10.96 -19.61 25.78
N GLY A 604 -11.63 -20.70 26.19
CA GLY A 604 -13.09 -20.84 26.10
C GLY A 604 -13.91 -20.02 27.11
N LEU A 605 -13.26 -19.33 28.04
CA LEU A 605 -13.87 -18.27 28.86
C LEU A 605 -13.75 -16.92 28.14
N PHE A 606 -12.55 -16.60 27.62
CA PHE A 606 -12.26 -15.36 26.90
C PHE A 606 -13.27 -15.06 25.78
N GLU A 607 -13.56 -16.05 24.93
CA GLU A 607 -14.47 -15.91 23.78
C GLU A 607 -15.91 -15.47 24.16
N LYS A 608 -16.32 -15.71 25.40
CA LYS A 608 -17.67 -15.36 25.90
C LYS A 608 -17.78 -13.96 26.48
N LEU A 609 -16.64 -13.35 26.85
CA LEU A 609 -16.61 -12.06 27.51
C LEU A 609 -16.96 -10.92 26.53
N PRO A 610 -17.47 -9.78 27.01
CA PRO A 610 -17.56 -8.54 26.25
C PRO A 610 -16.24 -8.17 25.56
N GLU A 611 -16.31 -7.60 24.37
CA GLU A 611 -15.16 -7.19 23.55
C GLU A 611 -14.26 -6.20 24.29
N SER A 612 -14.84 -5.36 25.15
CA SER A 612 -14.14 -4.46 26.07
C SER A 612 -13.23 -5.19 27.07
N LEU A 613 -13.63 -6.38 27.54
CA LEU A 613 -12.80 -7.24 28.41
C LEU A 613 -11.86 -8.13 27.60
N GLN A 614 -12.25 -8.55 26.39
CA GLN A 614 -11.36 -9.28 25.50
C GLN A 614 -10.13 -8.45 25.11
N ILE A 615 -10.29 -7.14 24.80
CA ILE A 615 -9.16 -6.23 24.52
C ILE A 615 -8.19 -6.16 25.71
N GLU A 616 -8.71 -6.08 26.93
CA GLU A 616 -7.92 -5.94 28.17
C GLU A 616 -7.19 -7.23 28.55
N LEU A 617 -7.81 -8.40 28.32
CA LEU A 617 -7.26 -9.71 28.69
C LEU A 617 -6.42 -10.35 27.58
N ALA A 618 -6.49 -9.87 26.33
CA ALA A 618 -5.77 -10.45 25.20
C ALA A 618 -4.25 -10.56 25.41
N PRO A 619 -3.52 -9.55 25.95
CA PRO A 619 -2.09 -9.70 26.22
C PRO A 619 -1.76 -10.83 27.20
N THR A 620 -2.61 -11.01 28.22
CA THR A 620 -2.48 -12.09 29.20
C THR A 620 -2.73 -13.46 28.57
N LEU A 621 -3.75 -13.59 27.73
CA LEU A 621 -4.04 -14.82 26.99
C LEU A 621 -2.92 -15.18 26.00
N THR A 622 -2.44 -14.22 25.21
CA THR A 622 -1.33 -14.43 24.27
C THR A 622 -0.05 -14.85 24.99
N ARG A 623 0.27 -14.24 26.14
CA ARG A 623 1.41 -14.67 26.96
C ARG A 623 1.24 -16.11 27.44
N ILE A 624 0.08 -16.46 28.00
CA ILE A 624 -0.26 -17.81 28.46
C ILE A 624 -0.10 -18.85 27.33
N GLN A 625 -0.59 -18.54 26.13
CA GLN A 625 -0.50 -19.41 24.97
C GLN A 625 0.95 -19.56 24.47
N LEU A 626 1.75 -18.49 24.48
CA LEU A 626 3.18 -18.55 24.13
C LEU A 626 3.98 -19.38 25.14
N GLU A 627 3.80 -19.14 26.44
CA GLU A 627 4.44 -19.89 27.53
C GLU A 627 4.10 -21.39 27.45
N PHE A 628 2.83 -21.73 27.18
CA PHE A 628 2.40 -23.12 26.98
C PHE A 628 3.00 -23.74 25.71
N ASN A 629 3.00 -23.03 24.57
CA ASN A 629 3.57 -23.50 23.31
C ASN A 629 5.11 -23.64 23.34
N GLU A 630 5.81 -22.88 24.20
CA GLU A 630 7.21 -23.14 24.52
C GLU A 630 7.38 -24.37 25.39
N TRP A 631 6.60 -24.51 26.46
CA TRP A 631 6.72 -25.65 27.37
C TRP A 631 6.35 -26.97 26.70
N GLN A 632 5.35 -26.98 25.82
CA GLN A 632 5.03 -28.13 24.96
C GLN A 632 6.21 -28.49 24.05
N ARG A 633 6.89 -27.51 23.44
CA ARG A 633 8.11 -27.78 22.65
C ARG A 633 9.25 -28.34 23.49
N ARG A 634 9.45 -27.83 24.72
CA ARG A 634 10.44 -28.37 25.66
C ARG A 634 10.09 -29.81 26.04
N LEU A 635 8.82 -30.10 26.36
CA LEU A 635 8.37 -31.45 26.70
C LEU A 635 8.49 -32.41 25.51
N SER A 636 8.21 -31.97 24.27
CA SER A 636 8.45 -32.76 23.07
C SER A 636 9.93 -33.07 22.88
N VAL A 637 10.84 -32.10 23.06
CA VAL A 637 12.29 -32.33 22.99
C VAL A 637 12.78 -33.18 24.17
N GLU A 638 12.21 -33.05 25.36
CA GLU A 638 12.52 -33.91 26.51
C GLU A 638 12.04 -35.35 26.28
N LEU A 639 10.86 -35.56 25.67
CA LEU A 639 10.36 -36.87 25.26
C LEU A 639 11.18 -37.48 24.11
N GLU A 640 11.47 -36.73 23.06
CA GLU A 640 12.39 -37.15 21.98
C GLU A 640 13.77 -37.50 22.56
N SER A 641 14.28 -36.70 23.51
CA SER A 641 15.54 -37.01 24.20
C SER A 641 15.45 -38.19 25.17
N LEU A 642 14.27 -38.52 25.69
CA LEU A 642 14.04 -39.70 26.54
C LEU A 642 13.89 -40.97 25.71
N ASP A 643 13.29 -40.88 24.53
CA ASP A 643 13.27 -41.95 23.54
C ASP A 643 14.71 -42.18 23.03
N THR A 644 15.45 -41.14 22.63
CA THR A 644 16.88 -41.31 22.27
C THR A 644 17.74 -41.70 23.46
N LEU A 645 17.42 -41.34 24.72
CA LEU A 645 18.12 -41.87 25.90
C LEU A 645 17.68 -43.30 26.26
N SER A 646 16.56 -43.79 25.74
CA SER A 646 16.22 -45.22 25.80
C SER A 646 17.04 -46.03 24.79
N GLU A 647 17.42 -45.41 23.65
CA GLU A 647 18.36 -45.97 22.66
C GLU A 647 19.84 -45.75 23.05
N GLU A 648 20.19 -44.61 23.66
CA GLU A 648 21.55 -44.24 24.10
C GLU A 648 21.87 -44.67 25.54
N CYS A 649 20.93 -45.28 26.27
CA CYS A 649 21.28 -46.04 27.48
C CYS A 649 22.16 -47.25 27.16
N ASP A 650 22.17 -47.70 25.90
CA ASP A 650 23.15 -48.64 25.35
C ASP A 650 24.46 -47.97 24.86
N SER A 651 24.59 -46.62 24.88
CA SER A 651 25.74 -45.90 24.28
C SER A 651 26.20 -44.58 24.95
N SER A 652 26.53 -44.63 26.24
CA SER A 652 27.71 -43.95 26.85
C SER A 652 27.99 -42.43 26.67
N SER A 653 27.76 -41.66 27.75
CA SER A 653 28.67 -40.66 28.38
C SER A 653 29.56 -39.69 27.54
N GLY A 654 29.41 -38.37 27.75
CA GLY A 654 30.41 -37.34 27.36
C GLY A 654 30.18 -35.94 27.98
N THR A 655 31.22 -35.23 28.41
CA THR A 655 31.12 -34.07 29.35
C THR A 655 31.53 -32.69 28.76
N SER A 656 30.93 -31.60 29.29
CA SER A 656 31.58 -30.30 29.68
C SER A 656 31.48 -29.01 28.81
N ASN A 657 30.51 -28.15 29.18
CA ASN A 657 30.62 -26.73 29.61
C ASN A 657 31.59 -25.68 28.96
N LYS A 658 31.03 -24.52 28.53
CA LYS A 658 31.25 -23.09 28.98
C LYS A 658 30.62 -22.09 27.95
N ILE A 659 29.96 -20.94 28.25
CA ILE A 659 30.15 -19.78 29.17
C ILE A 659 31.30 -18.84 28.70
N GLU A 660 31.26 -17.48 28.61
CA GLU A 660 30.40 -16.33 29.04
C GLU A 660 29.94 -15.46 27.79
N THR A 661 28.99 -14.48 27.76
CA THR A 661 28.73 -13.19 28.49
C THR A 661 29.80 -12.08 28.20
N GLU A 662 29.58 -10.77 27.97
CA GLU A 662 28.78 -9.67 28.59
C GLU A 662 28.68 -8.39 27.67
N VAL A 663 27.58 -7.59 27.57
CA VAL A 663 27.18 -6.30 28.28
C VAL A 663 27.93 -4.99 27.80
N ILE A 664 27.44 -3.75 27.59
CA ILE A 664 26.16 -2.96 27.43
C ILE A 664 26.54 -1.43 27.30
N SER A 665 25.58 -0.48 27.10
CA SER A 665 25.64 1.03 27.30
C SER A 665 26.07 1.94 26.12
N SER A 666 25.62 3.22 25.94
CA SER A 666 24.45 4.03 26.43
C SER A 666 24.31 5.39 25.66
N VAL A 667 23.11 5.99 25.43
CA VAL A 667 22.54 7.25 26.04
C VAL A 667 23.42 8.53 25.91
N GLU A 668 23.03 9.73 25.41
CA GLU A 668 21.79 10.41 24.89
C GLU A 668 22.17 11.64 23.96
N SER A 669 21.46 12.75 23.61
CA SER A 669 20.12 13.38 23.89
C SER A 669 19.64 14.44 22.84
N VAL A 670 18.31 14.71 22.89
CA VAL A 670 17.38 15.81 22.49
C VAL A 670 17.89 17.24 22.06
N VAL A 671 17.19 17.91 21.10
CA VAL A 671 16.60 19.31 21.10
C VAL A 671 16.24 19.85 19.68
N ASN A 672 15.22 20.73 19.57
CA ASN A 672 14.58 21.34 18.36
C ASN A 672 13.95 22.73 18.79
N PRO A 673 13.15 23.55 18.03
CA PRO A 673 12.85 23.70 16.58
C PRO A 673 12.77 25.20 16.09
N SER A 674 12.23 25.49 14.88
CA SER A 674 11.24 26.58 14.60
C SER A 674 10.88 26.75 13.08
N SER A 675 9.80 27.50 12.75
CA SER A 675 9.21 27.68 11.39
C SER A 675 8.29 28.95 11.33
N LYS A 676 7.42 29.33 10.35
CA LYS A 676 6.73 28.60 9.25
C LYS A 676 6.02 29.55 8.21
N GLN A 677 6.28 29.38 6.90
CA GLN A 677 5.36 29.64 5.73
C GLN A 677 4.82 31.08 5.46
N ALA A 678 4.20 31.46 4.31
CA ALA A 678 3.18 30.83 3.41
C ALA A 678 3.35 31.15 1.88
N ASP A 679 2.52 30.76 0.88
CA ASP A 679 1.05 30.95 0.65
C ASP A 679 0.32 29.79 -0.14
N GLU A 680 -0.94 29.99 -0.58
CA GLU A 680 -2.02 28.98 -0.65
C GLU A 680 -2.66 28.67 -2.02
N THR A 681 -3.36 27.53 -2.12
CA THR A 681 -4.62 27.43 -2.91
C THR A 681 -5.53 26.26 -2.47
N VAL A 682 -6.78 26.24 -2.96
CA VAL A 682 -7.81 25.17 -2.92
C VAL A 682 -8.42 24.80 -1.55
N ALA A 683 -7.69 24.83 -0.43
CA ALA A 683 -8.17 24.37 0.88
C ALA A 683 -9.44 25.08 1.42
N ASN A 684 -9.71 26.30 0.97
CA ASN A 684 -10.80 27.20 1.36
C ASN A 684 -12.26 26.69 1.19
N LYS A 685 -12.49 25.42 0.84
CA LYS A 685 -13.85 24.84 0.63
C LYS A 685 -14.24 23.69 1.57
N LEU A 686 -13.34 23.22 2.45
CA LEU A 686 -13.59 22.12 3.40
C LEU A 686 -13.58 22.54 4.88
N LEU A 687 -13.43 23.84 5.17
CA LEU A 687 -13.05 24.37 6.50
C LEU A 687 -14.12 24.27 7.62
N PHE A 688 -15.31 23.71 7.37
CA PHE A 688 -16.43 23.76 8.34
C PHE A 688 -16.36 22.76 9.51
N PHE A 689 -15.46 21.76 9.46
CA PHE A 689 -15.41 20.66 10.46
C PHE A 689 -14.02 20.38 11.07
N LEU A 690 -13.01 21.23 10.79
CA LEU A 690 -11.62 20.99 11.21
C LEU A 690 -11.22 21.81 12.46
N PRO A 691 -10.43 21.26 13.40
CA PRO A 691 -9.90 21.99 14.55
C PRO A 691 -9.13 23.28 14.19
N ALA A 692 -9.24 24.31 15.04
CA ALA A 692 -8.75 25.66 14.76
C ALA A 692 -7.23 25.77 14.48
N LYS A 693 -6.40 24.81 14.93
CA LYS A 693 -4.97 24.74 14.58
C LYS A 693 -4.74 24.51 13.08
N ILE A 694 -5.66 23.82 12.40
CA ILE A 694 -5.58 23.52 10.96
C ILE A 694 -6.10 24.72 10.15
N THR A 695 -7.19 25.36 10.60
CA THR A 695 -7.77 26.52 9.90
C THR A 695 -6.88 27.76 9.99
N HIS A 696 -6.11 27.94 11.07
CA HIS A 696 -5.10 29.01 11.19
C HIS A 696 -3.95 28.83 10.19
N PHE A 697 -3.67 27.59 9.77
CA PHE A 697 -2.68 27.33 8.73
C PHE A 697 -3.20 27.82 7.38
N SER A 698 -4.42 27.45 6.97
CA SER A 698 -5.12 27.95 5.74
C SER A 698 -5.54 29.44 5.79
N ARG A 699 -4.79 30.26 6.53
CA ARG A 699 -5.01 31.70 6.69
C ARG A 699 -3.71 32.47 6.89
N MET A 700 -2.77 31.98 7.73
CA MET A 700 -1.37 32.41 7.62
C MET A 700 -0.86 32.14 6.22
N VAL A 701 -1.13 30.90 5.78
CA VAL A 701 -1.72 30.49 4.50
C VAL A 701 -1.91 31.65 3.49
N ASN A 702 -3.17 32.04 3.22
CA ASN A 702 -3.61 33.14 2.33
C ASN A 702 -3.11 34.60 2.58
N GLU A 703 -2.67 34.98 3.79
CA GLU A 703 -2.45 36.39 4.14
C GLU A 703 -1.09 36.97 3.66
N SER A 704 -0.27 36.20 2.91
CA SER A 704 1.07 36.62 2.46
C SER A 704 1.19 36.98 0.96
N PHE A 705 0.33 36.42 0.09
CA PHE A 705 0.25 36.74 -1.35
C PHE A 705 -0.46 38.07 -1.61
N ILE A 706 -1.47 38.41 -0.82
CA ILE A 706 -2.40 39.53 -1.09
C ILE A 706 -1.70 40.91 -1.01
N LYS A 707 -0.46 40.99 -0.52
CA LYS A 707 0.29 42.26 -0.35
C LYS A 707 1.14 42.71 -1.54
N ASN A 708 1.11 42.02 -2.69
CA ASN A 708 2.03 42.29 -3.81
C ASN A 708 1.39 42.59 -5.18
N GLU A 709 0.09 42.88 -5.27
CA GLU A 709 -0.54 43.40 -6.51
C GLU A 709 -0.88 44.90 -6.41
N GLY A 710 0.09 45.75 -6.75
CA GLY A 710 -0.08 47.20 -6.87
C GLY A 710 -0.30 47.65 -8.31
N VAL A 711 -1.47 48.23 -8.60
CA VAL A 711 -1.89 48.64 -9.96
C VAL A 711 -1.05 49.80 -10.52
N SER A 712 -0.69 49.73 -11.81
CA SER A 712 -0.35 50.91 -12.61
C SER A 712 -1.03 50.85 -13.99
N THR A 713 -1.58 51.98 -14.43
CA THR A 713 -2.30 52.14 -15.70
C THR A 713 -1.43 52.82 -16.77
N PRO A 714 -1.68 52.58 -18.07
CA PRO A 714 -0.90 53.19 -19.14
C PRO A 714 -1.24 54.67 -19.35
N GLY A 715 -0.21 55.49 -19.58
CA GLY A 715 -0.31 56.91 -19.92
C GLY A 715 0.64 57.29 -21.06
N SER A 716 0.25 58.25 -21.89
CA SER A 716 0.86 58.54 -23.20
C SER A 716 1.82 59.73 -23.21
N CYS A 717 2.73 59.74 -24.19
CA CYS A 717 3.44 60.90 -24.74
C CYS A 717 4.42 61.65 -23.81
N LEU A 718 5.72 61.41 -24.00
CA LEU A 718 6.52 62.18 -24.97
C LEU A 718 7.75 61.37 -25.45
#